data_AF-A0A2E6VVD6-F1
#
_entry.id   AF-A0A2E6VVD6-F1
#
_cell.length_a   1.000
_cell.length_b   1.000
_cell.length_c   1.000
_cell.angle_alpha   90.00
_cell.angle_beta   90.00
_cell.angle_gamma   90.00
#
_symmetry.space_group_name_H-M   'P 1'
#
loop_
_entity.id
_entity.type
_entity.pdbx_description
1 polymer ?
#
loop_
_entity_poly.entity_id
_entity_poly.type
_entity_poly.pdbx_seq_one_letter_code
_entity_poly.pdbx_strand_id
1 'polypeptide(L)'
;MGNDYIFAGLGASSCILVHELKRKGLLNNKKILVIDPSTKIVNDKTYCFWSKDTEEITQDFSAMASHCWSKISTDSHPPQEMGDLKYYHINSLELYNATKRILTQHRAIFLNEAVLEVGSAQQPFVVSESGTYKAQTVFDSRPPHFDKALPEDQNILQSFVGYKITLDDKALNPDACTLMDFNVPQQNHTQFVYVLPFSEHTALVELTRFGTQAISENNAAPVLHRYIEEKFGPYKLKDIERGVIPMFTDLKPPKPLPGVIPLGTRANKVKPSTGYAFKKMYAHAKSICQNESAKKEESRFRFYDRLLILILALWPHQGKPIFQRLFQVRDTAYILKFLDEKTSIWEDARMFYKLPVSIFLRSCFTFWVRKQKPSLLLFGSLLLYFVLDLFVPQIAEPVMYGLLATGLLIVGIPHGAMDHMTEALSNTKRITLSFILKYLALMSSVYMLWVLSPTIALLGFVLYSAWHFGETDVVEWNIKTPFIGLLWGALFFIALFSSHPTETQNILYLLDVNVVGLSLDVSLVYMSAIGVSFALALLFKRAQWFSLVCYLLFAQWLPLVIAFGTYFIFHHSYQGWSHLRASLGQDNVALFKNALPFNVGALALFLFFFLNPQASFEKNISLLFVFISCISFPHIFCMHRFYASRRKTQKTGDAFLSASS
;
A
#
# COMPACT_ATOMS: atom_id res chain seq x y z
N MET A 1 -37.31 15.24 2.54
CA MET A 1 -37.31 14.86 1.10
C MET A 1 -35.86 14.65 0.68
N GLY A 2 -35.52 13.50 0.10
CA GLY A 2 -34.13 13.20 -0.30
C GLY A 2 -33.66 14.06 -1.49
N ASN A 3 -32.34 14.21 -1.62
CA ASN A 3 -31.71 14.78 -2.81
C ASN A 3 -31.66 13.74 -3.94
N ASP A 4 -31.59 14.17 -5.20
CA ASP A 4 -31.25 13.25 -6.28
C ASP A 4 -29.73 13.01 -6.27
N TYR A 5 -28.95 14.10 -6.26
CA TYR A 5 -27.49 14.07 -6.27
C TYR A 5 -26.91 14.81 -5.07
N ILE A 6 -25.93 14.20 -4.41
CA ILE A 6 -25.02 14.88 -3.49
C ILE A 6 -23.61 14.84 -4.07
N PHE A 7 -22.94 15.99 -4.15
CA PHE A 7 -21.50 16.08 -4.40
C PHE A 7 -20.78 16.29 -3.08
N ALA A 8 -20.11 15.23 -2.60
CA ALA A 8 -19.20 15.31 -1.45
C ALA A 8 -17.83 15.76 -1.96
N GLY A 9 -17.56 17.06 -1.83
CA GLY A 9 -16.43 17.76 -2.40
C GLY A 9 -16.69 18.29 -3.82
N LEU A 10 -16.17 19.48 -4.08
CA LEU A 10 -16.23 20.24 -5.33
C LEU A 10 -14.81 20.38 -5.92
N GLY A 11 -14.06 19.27 -5.96
CA GLY A 11 -12.77 19.21 -6.65
C GLY A 11 -12.92 19.10 -8.18
N ALA A 12 -11.79 19.10 -8.89
CA ALA A 12 -11.74 19.05 -10.37
C ALA A 12 -12.62 17.94 -10.97
N SER A 13 -12.59 16.74 -10.39
CA SER A 13 -13.40 15.62 -10.89
C SER A 13 -14.91 15.85 -10.74
N SER A 14 -15.36 16.52 -9.68
CA SER A 14 -16.78 16.88 -9.51
C SER A 14 -17.16 17.95 -10.53
N CYS A 15 -16.31 18.97 -10.72
CA CYS A 15 -16.53 20.00 -11.72
C CYS A 15 -16.68 19.42 -13.13
N ILE A 16 -15.72 18.58 -13.54
CA ILE A 16 -15.75 17.92 -14.86
C ILE A 16 -17.02 17.07 -15.01
N LEU A 17 -17.44 16.35 -13.96
CA LEU A 17 -18.67 15.57 -13.98
C LEU A 17 -19.93 16.44 -14.10
N VAL A 18 -20.01 17.57 -13.38
CA VAL A 18 -21.14 18.51 -13.48
C VAL A 18 -21.28 19.04 -14.91
N HIS A 19 -20.16 19.39 -15.56
CA HIS A 19 -20.18 19.82 -16.96
C HIS A 19 -20.71 18.72 -17.89
N GLU A 20 -20.29 17.47 -17.70
CA GLU A 20 -20.79 16.33 -18.50
C GLU A 20 -22.27 16.03 -18.23
N LEU A 21 -22.70 16.05 -16.96
CA LEU A 21 -24.11 15.88 -16.59
C LEU A 21 -24.97 16.98 -17.22
N LYS A 22 -24.48 18.23 -17.26
CA LYS A 22 -25.19 19.33 -17.93
C LYS A 22 -25.33 19.08 -19.42
N ARG A 23 -24.26 18.70 -20.11
CA ARG A 23 -24.29 18.37 -21.56
C ARG A 23 -25.28 17.27 -21.89
N LYS A 24 -25.37 16.25 -21.03
CA LYS A 24 -26.29 15.12 -21.19
C LYS A 24 -27.71 15.40 -20.68
N GLY A 25 -27.99 16.62 -20.18
CA GLY A 25 -29.30 16.98 -19.62
C GLY A 25 -29.65 16.26 -18.31
N LEU A 26 -28.68 15.61 -17.67
CA LEU A 26 -28.88 14.75 -16.48
C LEU A 26 -29.01 15.53 -15.17
N LEU A 27 -28.86 16.86 -15.21
CA LEU A 27 -29.12 17.76 -14.07
C LEU A 27 -30.56 18.31 -14.07
N ASN A 28 -31.32 18.13 -15.16
CA ASN A 28 -32.65 18.71 -15.29
C ASN A 28 -33.60 18.08 -14.27
N ASN A 29 -34.36 18.92 -13.56
CA ASN A 29 -35.33 18.53 -12.54
C ASN A 29 -34.73 17.71 -11.37
N LYS A 30 -33.42 17.82 -11.11
CA LYS A 30 -32.74 17.15 -10.00
C LYS A 30 -32.58 18.08 -8.79
N LYS A 31 -32.83 17.55 -7.59
CA LYS A 31 -32.45 18.19 -6.32
C LYS A 31 -30.98 17.90 -6.04
N ILE A 32 -30.16 18.95 -6.04
CA ILE A 32 -28.70 18.84 -5.96
C ILE A 32 -28.22 19.51 -4.68
N LEU A 33 -27.37 18.79 -3.94
CA LEU A 33 -26.66 19.31 -2.77
C LEU A 33 -25.16 19.18 -2.99
N VAL A 34 -24.41 20.22 -2.67
CA VAL A 34 -22.94 20.26 -2.74
C VAL A 34 -22.40 20.57 -1.35
N ILE A 35 -21.49 19.73 -0.86
CA ILE A 35 -20.87 19.90 0.46
C ILE A 35 -19.36 19.96 0.25
N ASP A 36 -18.72 21.09 0.53
CA ASP A 36 -17.26 21.26 0.45
C ASP A 36 -16.78 22.24 1.54
N PRO A 37 -15.69 21.93 2.27
CA PRO A 37 -15.19 22.82 3.31
C PRO A 37 -14.64 24.15 2.75
N SER A 38 -14.31 24.22 1.46
CA SER A 38 -13.86 25.43 0.80
C SER A 38 -14.97 26.08 -0.01
N THR A 39 -15.06 27.41 0.07
CA THR A 39 -15.96 28.20 -0.77
C THR A 39 -15.50 28.26 -2.23
N LYS A 40 -14.29 27.79 -2.57
CA LYS A 40 -13.75 27.77 -3.94
C LYS A 40 -13.78 29.13 -4.65
N ILE A 41 -13.21 30.15 -4.00
CA ILE A 41 -13.14 31.54 -4.50
C ILE A 41 -11.72 31.99 -4.87
N VAL A 42 -10.71 31.15 -4.65
CA VAL A 42 -9.31 31.40 -4.98
C VAL A 42 -8.80 30.38 -5.99
N ASN A 43 -7.81 30.76 -6.79
CA ASN A 43 -7.10 29.85 -7.66
C ASN A 43 -6.10 29.05 -6.83
N ASP A 44 -6.52 27.88 -6.34
CA ASP A 44 -5.72 27.01 -5.49
C ASP A 44 -4.83 26.04 -6.28
N LYS A 45 -5.11 25.84 -7.57
CA LYS A 45 -4.45 24.85 -8.43
C LYS A 45 -4.48 25.25 -9.89
N THR A 46 -3.55 24.66 -10.62
CA THR A 46 -3.51 24.67 -12.07
C THR A 46 -3.82 23.29 -12.66
N TYR A 47 -4.61 23.24 -13.73
CA TYR A 47 -4.87 22.01 -14.49
C TYR A 47 -4.35 22.14 -15.92
N CYS A 48 -3.44 21.25 -16.30
CA CYS A 48 -2.95 21.19 -17.67
C CYS A 48 -3.28 19.85 -18.35
N PHE A 49 -3.54 19.90 -19.65
CA PHE A 49 -3.73 18.72 -20.48
C PHE A 49 -3.34 19.01 -21.94
N TRP A 50 -2.94 17.98 -22.66
CA TRP A 50 -2.73 18.06 -24.11
C TRP A 50 -3.91 17.44 -24.85
N SER A 51 -4.33 18.09 -25.93
CA SER A 51 -5.37 17.60 -26.81
C SER A 51 -5.34 18.32 -28.16
N LYS A 52 -6.00 17.73 -29.16
CA LYS A 52 -6.20 18.35 -30.47
C LYS A 52 -7.42 19.27 -30.41
N ASP A 53 -7.45 20.28 -31.29
CA ASP A 53 -8.60 21.20 -31.40
C ASP A 53 -9.90 20.48 -31.77
N THR A 54 -9.80 19.34 -32.46
CA THR A 54 -10.95 18.53 -32.90
C THR A 54 -11.50 17.57 -31.85
N GLU A 55 -10.80 17.35 -30.72
CA GLU A 55 -11.25 16.44 -29.68
C GLU A 55 -12.32 17.09 -28.78
N GLU A 56 -13.31 16.30 -28.35
CA GLU A 56 -14.43 16.79 -27.53
C GLU A 56 -13.98 17.45 -26.22
N ILE A 57 -12.92 16.96 -25.57
CA ILE A 57 -12.40 17.57 -24.33
C ILE A 57 -11.93 19.02 -24.56
N THR A 58 -11.37 19.31 -25.72
CA THR A 58 -10.93 20.66 -26.09
C THR A 58 -12.14 21.55 -26.36
N GLN A 59 -13.12 21.06 -27.12
CA GLN A 59 -14.36 21.80 -27.37
C GLN A 59 -15.09 22.12 -26.06
N ASP A 60 -15.02 21.21 -25.09
CA ASP A 60 -15.68 21.33 -23.80
C ASP A 60 -15.00 22.30 -22.82
N PHE A 61 -13.67 22.42 -22.87
CA PHE A 61 -12.90 23.11 -21.83
C PHE A 61 -11.95 24.21 -22.33
N SER A 62 -11.70 24.33 -23.63
CA SER A 62 -10.78 25.36 -24.18
C SER A 62 -11.24 26.79 -23.89
N ALA A 63 -12.54 27.06 -23.83
CA ALA A 63 -13.08 28.37 -23.46
C ALA A 63 -12.75 28.77 -21.99
N MET A 64 -12.38 27.81 -21.14
CA MET A 64 -11.93 28.03 -19.77
C MET A 64 -10.39 27.99 -19.64
N ALA A 65 -9.68 27.72 -20.74
CA ALA A 65 -8.22 27.76 -20.74
C ALA A 65 -7.77 29.21 -20.65
N SER A 66 -6.96 29.52 -19.64
CA SER A 66 -6.34 30.83 -19.51
C SER A 66 -5.18 31.00 -20.47
N HIS A 67 -4.60 29.89 -20.96
CA HIS A 67 -3.56 29.91 -22.00
C HIS A 67 -3.46 28.57 -22.73
N CYS A 68 -2.84 28.55 -23.90
CA CYS A 68 -2.39 27.32 -24.56
C CYS A 68 -1.07 27.52 -25.30
N TRP A 69 -0.26 26.47 -25.37
CA TRP A 69 1.01 26.47 -26.10
C TRP A 69 0.97 25.43 -27.23
N SER A 70 1.52 25.77 -28.40
CA SER A 70 1.68 24.83 -29.52
C SER A 70 3.09 24.21 -29.59
N LYS A 71 4.04 24.75 -28.81
CA LYS A 71 5.42 24.26 -28.76
C LYS A 71 5.84 23.85 -27.36
N ILE A 72 6.67 22.82 -27.28
CA ILE A 72 7.32 22.36 -26.04
C ILE A 72 8.83 22.41 -26.22
N SER A 73 9.51 22.98 -25.23
CA SER A 73 10.95 22.84 -25.03
C SER A 73 11.21 21.90 -23.84
N THR A 74 12.31 21.15 -23.89
CA THR A 74 12.79 20.33 -22.78
C THR A 74 14.26 20.65 -22.53
N ASP A 75 14.65 20.81 -21.27
CA ASP A 75 15.97 21.31 -20.89
C ASP A 75 16.35 22.59 -21.65
N SER A 76 17.51 22.59 -22.33
CA SER A 76 18.02 23.70 -23.14
C SER A 76 17.79 23.50 -24.65
N HIS A 77 16.94 22.54 -25.04
CA HIS A 77 16.65 22.30 -26.46
C HIS A 77 15.70 23.39 -26.99
N PRO A 78 15.83 23.77 -28.28
CA PRO A 78 14.90 24.72 -28.89
C PRO A 78 13.47 24.19 -28.85
N PRO A 79 12.45 25.07 -28.73
CA PRO A 79 11.05 24.66 -28.76
C PRO A 79 10.72 23.84 -30.01
N GLN A 80 10.04 22.73 -29.82
CA GLN A 80 9.56 21.83 -30.87
C GLN A 80 8.05 21.93 -31.01
N GLU A 81 7.57 21.90 -32.26
CA GLU A 81 6.14 21.84 -32.56
C GLU A 81 5.53 20.55 -32.01
N MET A 82 4.31 20.65 -31.47
CA MET A 82 3.53 19.49 -31.01
C MET A 82 2.61 18.90 -32.10
N GLY A 83 2.75 19.35 -33.35
CA GLY A 83 1.84 18.97 -34.43
C GLY A 83 0.42 19.51 -34.16
N ASP A 84 -0.59 18.65 -34.28
CA ASP A 84 -1.99 19.02 -34.01
C ASP A 84 -2.31 19.18 -32.51
N LEU A 85 -1.38 18.85 -31.61
CA LEU A 85 -1.61 18.91 -30.17
C LEU A 85 -1.28 20.30 -29.65
N LYS A 86 -2.12 20.79 -28.73
CA LYS A 86 -1.82 21.96 -27.90
C LYS A 86 -1.85 21.57 -26.44
N TYR A 87 -1.05 22.27 -25.64
CA TYR A 87 -1.02 22.12 -24.19
C TYR A 87 -1.87 23.22 -23.57
N TYR A 88 -3.01 22.86 -22.99
CA TYR A 88 -3.99 23.76 -22.42
C TYR A 88 -3.75 23.94 -20.93
N HIS A 89 -3.86 25.18 -20.46
CA HIS A 89 -3.76 25.54 -19.05
C HIS A 89 -5.08 26.13 -18.56
N ILE A 90 -5.67 25.53 -17.53
CA ILE A 90 -6.92 25.97 -16.91
C ILE A 90 -6.64 26.34 -15.45
N ASN A 91 -7.00 27.57 -15.09
CA ASN A 91 -7.05 28.02 -13.70
C ASN A 91 -8.19 27.31 -12.96
N SER A 92 -7.94 26.79 -11.76
CA SER A 92 -8.99 26.10 -10.98
C SER A 92 -10.19 27.02 -10.70
N LEU A 93 -9.95 28.31 -10.49
CA LEU A 93 -11.00 29.29 -10.24
C LEU A 93 -12.01 29.40 -11.40
N GLU A 94 -11.55 29.38 -12.66
CA GLU A 94 -12.45 29.44 -13.81
C GLU A 94 -13.33 28.19 -13.91
N LEU A 95 -12.74 27.01 -13.68
CA LEU A 95 -13.48 25.75 -13.63
C LEU A 95 -14.53 25.75 -12.49
N TYR A 96 -14.17 26.28 -11.31
CA TYR A 96 -15.09 26.41 -10.18
C TYR A 96 -16.23 27.38 -10.50
N ASN A 97 -15.93 28.53 -11.08
CA ASN A 97 -16.92 29.54 -11.42
C ASN A 97 -17.90 29.01 -12.48
N ALA A 98 -17.39 28.37 -13.53
CA ALA A 98 -18.23 27.74 -14.56
C ALA A 98 -19.15 26.66 -13.97
N THR A 99 -18.59 25.80 -13.11
CA THR A 99 -19.36 24.74 -12.42
C THR A 99 -20.45 25.34 -11.52
N LYS A 100 -20.13 26.38 -10.73
CA LYS A 100 -21.09 27.06 -9.86
C LYS A 100 -22.22 27.70 -10.66
N ARG A 101 -21.92 28.38 -11.78
CA ARG A 101 -22.94 28.94 -12.67
C ARG A 101 -23.94 27.87 -13.13
N ILE A 102 -23.45 26.70 -13.55
CA ILE A 102 -24.29 25.55 -13.92
C ILE A 102 -25.15 25.11 -12.74
N LEU A 103 -24.56 24.90 -11.56
CA LEU A 103 -25.27 24.41 -10.38
C LEU A 103 -26.33 25.41 -9.87
N THR A 104 -26.03 26.70 -9.88
CA THR A 104 -26.97 27.77 -9.51
C THR A 104 -28.17 27.80 -10.46
N GLN A 105 -27.96 27.61 -11.78
CA GLN A 105 -29.05 27.49 -12.74
C GLN A 105 -30.01 26.32 -12.43
N HIS A 106 -29.51 25.27 -11.78
CA HIS A 106 -30.31 24.11 -11.35
C HIS A 106 -30.71 24.18 -9.87
N ARG A 107 -30.62 25.36 -9.25
CA ARG A 107 -31.02 25.63 -7.85
C ARG A 107 -30.33 24.67 -6.84
N ALA A 108 -29.07 24.33 -7.09
CA ALA A 108 -28.30 23.51 -6.16
C ALA A 108 -28.10 24.24 -4.82
N ILE A 109 -28.12 23.49 -3.72
CA ILE A 109 -27.82 23.98 -2.37
C ILE A 109 -26.33 23.74 -2.10
N PHE A 110 -25.66 24.74 -1.53
CA PHE A 110 -24.24 24.66 -1.15
C PHE A 110 -24.10 24.72 0.37
N LEU A 111 -23.37 23.78 0.94
CA LEU A 111 -22.98 23.77 2.35
C LEU A 111 -21.46 23.88 2.45
N ASN A 112 -20.98 24.90 3.18
CA ASN A 112 -19.57 25.15 3.39
C ASN A 112 -19.09 24.50 4.68
N GLU A 113 -18.95 23.18 4.66
CA GLU A 113 -18.58 22.38 5.83
C GLU A 113 -17.83 21.12 5.42
N ALA A 114 -17.16 20.48 6.38
CA ALA A 114 -16.48 19.23 6.16
C ALA A 114 -17.46 18.05 6.09
N VAL A 115 -17.21 17.14 5.16
CA VAL A 115 -17.89 15.83 5.12
C VAL A 115 -17.10 14.84 5.98
N LEU A 116 -17.72 14.39 7.05
CA LEU A 116 -17.16 13.46 8.03
C LEU A 116 -17.24 12.02 7.54
N GLU A 117 -18.39 11.62 6.99
CA GLU A 117 -18.65 10.23 6.58
C GLU A 117 -19.45 10.19 5.28
N VAL A 118 -19.19 9.17 4.46
CA VAL A 118 -20.03 8.83 3.29
C VAL A 118 -20.32 7.35 3.36
N GLY A 119 -21.59 7.02 3.17
CA GLY A 119 -22.13 5.72 3.48
C GLY A 119 -23.17 5.24 2.49
N SER A 120 -23.45 3.94 2.53
CA SER A 120 -24.60 3.38 1.84
C SER A 120 -25.24 2.30 2.69
N ALA A 121 -26.54 2.49 2.92
CA ALA A 121 -27.36 1.63 3.74
C ALA A 121 -28.63 1.27 2.96
N GLN A 122 -29.84 1.69 3.39
CA GLN A 122 -31.03 1.63 2.53
C GLN A 122 -30.93 2.55 1.31
N GLN A 123 -30.24 3.68 1.45
CA GLN A 123 -29.90 4.65 0.40
C GLN A 123 -28.55 5.30 0.73
N PRO A 124 -27.82 5.84 -0.25
CA PRO A 124 -26.54 6.49 0.03
C PRO A 124 -26.75 7.79 0.81
N PHE A 125 -25.80 8.07 1.72
CA PHE A 125 -25.86 9.21 2.62
C PHE A 125 -24.49 9.85 2.84
N VAL A 126 -24.53 11.09 3.29
CA VAL A 126 -23.37 11.91 3.65
C VAL A 126 -23.60 12.52 5.03
N VAL A 127 -22.64 12.35 5.93
CA VAL A 127 -22.63 12.98 7.26
C VAL A 127 -21.67 14.16 7.24
N SER A 128 -22.15 15.29 7.75
CA SER A 128 -21.44 16.55 7.87
C SER A 128 -21.56 17.06 9.31
N GLU A 129 -20.97 18.22 9.60
CA GLU A 129 -21.11 18.90 10.89
C GLU A 129 -22.57 19.31 11.16
N SER A 130 -23.31 19.73 10.14
CA SER A 130 -24.71 20.16 10.27
C SER A 130 -25.73 19.02 10.29
N GLY A 131 -25.33 17.80 9.93
CA GLY A 131 -26.19 16.61 10.00
C GLY A 131 -26.01 15.62 8.84
N THR A 132 -27.01 14.77 8.66
CA THR A 132 -26.99 13.66 7.69
C THR A 132 -27.92 13.92 6.51
N TYR A 133 -27.39 13.84 5.30
CA TYR A 133 -28.11 14.07 4.05
C TYR A 133 -28.17 12.78 3.23
N LYS A 134 -29.36 12.44 2.70
CA LYS A 134 -29.58 11.24 1.88
C LYS A 134 -29.84 11.62 0.42
N ALA A 135 -29.41 10.76 -0.51
CA ALA A 135 -29.64 10.95 -1.94
C ALA A 135 -29.89 9.65 -2.71
N GLN A 136 -30.27 9.75 -3.99
CA GLN A 136 -30.23 8.61 -4.91
C GLN A 136 -28.80 8.27 -5.34
N THR A 137 -27.96 9.29 -5.54
CA THR A 137 -26.55 9.12 -5.90
C THR A 137 -25.68 10.12 -5.16
N VAL A 138 -24.58 9.62 -4.58
CA VAL A 138 -23.53 10.44 -3.96
C VAL A 138 -22.27 10.35 -4.81
N PHE A 139 -21.75 11.49 -5.24
CA PHE A 139 -20.47 11.60 -5.92
C PHE A 139 -19.39 12.03 -4.91
N ASP A 140 -18.47 11.13 -4.56
CA ASP A 140 -17.46 11.37 -3.51
C ASP A 140 -16.08 11.69 -4.09
N SER A 141 -15.74 12.97 -4.12
CA SER A 141 -14.47 13.50 -4.67
C SER A 141 -13.44 13.92 -3.62
N ARG A 142 -13.73 13.74 -2.33
CA ARG A 142 -12.81 14.08 -1.23
C ARG A 142 -11.43 13.39 -1.40
N PRO A 143 -10.34 13.84 -0.79
CA PRO A 143 -9.10 13.07 -0.77
C PRO A 143 -9.29 11.68 -0.14
N PRO A 144 -8.65 10.61 -0.64
CA PRO A 144 -8.71 9.31 0.02
C PRO A 144 -8.02 9.36 1.39
N HIS A 145 -8.60 8.66 2.37
CA HIS A 145 -7.93 8.43 3.65
C HIS A 145 -6.99 7.23 3.53
N PHE A 146 -5.75 7.40 3.98
CA PHE A 146 -4.77 6.33 4.06
C PHE A 146 -4.76 5.76 5.48
N ASP A 147 -5.36 4.59 5.68
CA ASP A 147 -5.34 3.90 7.00
C ASP A 147 -3.93 3.46 7.41
N LYS A 148 -2.97 3.46 6.47
CA LYS A 148 -1.58 3.07 6.68
C LYS A 148 -0.65 4.01 5.92
N ALA A 149 0.44 4.41 6.56
CA ALA A 149 1.58 4.95 5.84
C ALA A 149 2.05 3.89 4.84
N LEU A 150 1.99 4.21 3.55
CA LEU A 150 2.60 3.38 2.53
C LEU A 150 4.13 3.38 2.75
N PRO A 151 4.82 2.27 2.49
CA PRO A 151 6.28 2.22 2.58
C PRO A 151 6.92 3.37 1.81
N GLU A 152 8.00 3.97 2.34
CA GLU A 152 8.69 5.12 1.73
C GLU A 152 9.15 4.85 0.28
N ASP A 153 9.41 3.59 -0.06
CA ASP A 153 9.77 3.11 -1.39
C ASP A 153 8.59 2.93 -2.37
N GLN A 154 7.36 3.11 -1.88
CA GLN A 154 6.10 3.00 -2.62
C GLN A 154 5.25 4.27 -2.53
N ASN A 155 5.78 5.29 -1.86
CA ASN A 155 5.09 6.53 -1.60
C ASN A 155 6.09 7.68 -1.55
N ILE A 156 6.24 8.31 -2.71
CA ILE A 156 6.94 9.57 -2.82
C ILE A 156 5.91 10.67 -3.12
N LEU A 157 6.32 11.90 -2.86
CA LEU A 157 5.57 13.09 -3.13
C LEU A 157 6.17 13.78 -4.35
N GLN A 158 5.31 14.20 -5.27
CA GLN A 158 5.64 15.24 -6.23
C GLN A 158 5.21 16.57 -5.61
N SER A 159 6.17 17.31 -5.10
CA SER A 159 5.94 18.59 -4.43
C SER A 159 6.51 19.73 -5.26
N PHE A 160 5.82 20.86 -5.30
CA PHE A 160 6.23 21.97 -6.14
C PHE A 160 6.01 23.33 -5.48
N VAL A 161 6.85 24.28 -5.89
CA VAL A 161 6.74 25.71 -5.58
C VAL A 161 6.94 26.46 -6.89
N GLY A 162 5.98 27.32 -7.25
CA GLY A 162 6.00 28.08 -8.48
C GLY A 162 5.86 29.57 -8.26
N TYR A 163 6.67 30.35 -8.96
CA TYR A 163 6.66 31.81 -8.95
C TYR A 163 5.96 32.32 -10.20
N LYS A 164 4.87 33.07 -10.02
CA LYS A 164 4.30 33.88 -11.10
C LYS A 164 5.10 35.17 -11.16
N ILE A 165 5.79 35.40 -12.26
CA ILE A 165 6.72 36.52 -12.42
C ILE A 165 6.28 37.48 -13.52
N THR A 166 6.76 38.71 -13.43
CA THR A 166 6.77 39.68 -14.53
C THR A 166 8.21 40.05 -14.86
N LEU A 167 8.55 40.05 -16.14
CA LEU A 167 9.84 40.42 -16.69
C LEU A 167 9.73 41.76 -17.41
N ASP A 168 10.63 42.69 -17.10
CA ASP A 168 10.63 44.02 -17.73
C ASP A 168 11.45 44.01 -19.05
N ASP A 169 12.61 43.34 -19.06
CA ASP A 169 13.60 43.50 -20.16
C ASP A 169 13.63 42.35 -21.18
N LYS A 170 13.36 41.10 -20.77
CA LYS A 170 13.48 39.92 -21.64
C LYS A 170 12.11 39.38 -22.05
N ALA A 171 11.83 39.45 -23.36
CA ALA A 171 10.62 38.87 -23.93
C ALA A 171 10.66 37.33 -23.91
N LEU A 172 9.56 36.73 -23.46
CA LEU A 172 9.26 35.30 -23.51
C LEU A 172 8.55 34.95 -24.80
N ASN A 173 8.61 33.68 -25.21
CA ASN A 173 7.75 33.17 -26.27
C ASN A 173 6.43 32.64 -25.66
N PRO A 174 5.29 33.33 -25.81
CA PRO A 174 4.02 32.88 -25.25
C PRO A 174 3.48 31.60 -25.89
N ASP A 175 4.01 31.17 -27.04
CA ASP A 175 3.56 29.97 -27.73
C ASP A 175 4.38 28.71 -27.36
N ALA A 176 5.45 28.86 -26.57
CA ALA A 176 6.32 27.78 -26.15
C ALA A 176 6.39 27.64 -24.62
N CYS A 177 6.05 26.45 -24.10
CA CYS A 177 6.30 26.11 -22.70
C CYS A 177 7.57 25.24 -22.57
N THR A 178 8.26 25.36 -21.43
CA THR A 178 9.37 24.46 -21.08
C THR A 178 8.86 23.41 -20.10
N LEU A 179 8.91 22.14 -20.50
CA LEU A 179 8.54 21.02 -19.65
C LEU A 179 9.79 20.30 -19.12
N MET A 180 9.81 20.04 -17.81
CA MET A 180 10.82 19.24 -17.11
C MET A 180 12.27 19.64 -17.44
N ASP A 181 12.63 20.91 -17.20
CA ASP A 181 14.03 21.35 -17.30
C ASP A 181 14.83 20.86 -16.08
N PHE A 182 15.70 19.88 -16.28
CA PHE A 182 16.53 19.29 -15.23
C PHE A 182 17.84 20.05 -14.99
N ASN A 183 18.05 21.21 -15.62
CA ASN A 183 19.23 22.06 -15.42
C ASN A 183 19.13 22.90 -14.14
N VAL A 184 18.81 22.23 -13.05
CA VAL A 184 18.84 22.75 -11.68
C VAL A 184 19.68 21.82 -10.79
N PRO A 185 20.31 22.34 -9.73
CA PRO A 185 21.01 21.50 -8.76
C PRO A 185 20.07 20.38 -8.28
N GLN A 186 20.48 19.11 -8.28
CA GLN A 186 19.56 18.00 -7.96
C GLN A 186 19.42 17.71 -6.46
N GLN A 187 20.42 18.08 -5.64
CA GLN A 187 20.39 17.96 -4.17
C GLN A 187 19.96 16.57 -3.65
N ASN A 188 20.46 15.48 -4.25
CA ASN A 188 20.06 14.09 -3.94
C ASN A 188 18.58 13.75 -4.19
N HIS A 189 17.87 14.57 -4.94
CA HIS A 189 16.51 14.32 -5.42
C HIS A 189 16.47 14.27 -6.94
N THR A 190 15.33 13.88 -7.50
CA THR A 190 14.99 14.26 -8.88
C THR A 190 14.18 15.54 -8.80
N GLN A 191 14.69 16.63 -9.38
CA GLN A 191 13.94 17.88 -9.46
C GLN A 191 14.16 18.58 -10.81
N PHE A 192 13.14 19.32 -11.23
CA PHE A 192 13.10 19.99 -12.52
C PHE A 192 12.26 21.25 -12.44
N VAL A 193 12.40 22.12 -13.44
CA VAL A 193 11.63 23.36 -13.55
C VAL A 193 10.66 23.30 -14.73
N TYR A 194 9.44 23.77 -14.53
CA TYR A 194 8.53 24.19 -15.59
C TYR A 194 8.62 25.70 -15.82
N VAL A 195 8.59 26.12 -17.08
CA VAL A 195 8.41 27.52 -17.46
C VAL A 195 7.19 27.62 -18.36
N LEU A 196 6.15 28.28 -17.88
CA LEU A 196 4.87 28.43 -18.56
C LEU A 196 4.60 29.93 -18.83
N PRO A 197 5.02 30.47 -19.99
CA PRO A 197 4.73 31.86 -20.36
C PRO A 197 3.25 32.09 -20.66
N PHE A 198 2.66 33.13 -20.09
CA PHE A 198 1.28 33.57 -20.38
C PHE A 198 1.25 34.77 -21.33
N SER A 199 2.36 35.51 -21.41
CA SER A 199 2.58 36.60 -22.35
C SER A 199 4.08 36.74 -22.60
N GLU A 200 4.49 37.74 -23.37
CA GLU A 200 5.91 38.09 -23.54
C GLU A 200 6.57 38.52 -22.23
N HIS A 201 5.80 38.95 -21.23
CA HIS A 201 6.35 39.50 -19.98
C HIS A 201 5.92 38.74 -18.73
N THR A 202 5.05 37.73 -18.82
CA THR A 202 4.55 37.02 -17.65
C THR A 202 4.68 35.51 -17.81
N ALA A 203 5.11 34.83 -16.75
CA ALA A 203 5.23 33.38 -16.71
C ALA A 203 5.01 32.81 -15.31
N LEU A 204 4.65 31.52 -15.25
CA LEU A 204 4.85 30.69 -14.08
C LEU A 204 6.17 29.93 -14.23
N VAL A 205 7.07 30.06 -13.25
CA VAL A 205 8.31 29.29 -13.15
C VAL A 205 8.24 28.39 -11.92
N GLU A 206 8.15 27.08 -12.11
CA GLU A 206 7.82 26.12 -11.06
C GLU A 206 8.90 25.07 -10.86
N LEU A 207 9.46 25.00 -9.66
CA LEU A 207 10.36 23.94 -9.25
C LEU A 207 9.53 22.78 -8.68
N THR A 208 9.63 21.63 -9.33
CA THR A 208 9.04 20.38 -8.87
C THR A 208 10.11 19.41 -8.39
N ARG A 209 9.86 18.73 -7.27
CA ARG A 209 10.72 17.72 -6.67
C ARG A 209 9.95 16.43 -6.41
N PHE A 210 10.57 15.30 -6.77
CA PHE A 210 10.18 13.97 -6.30
C PHE A 210 10.98 13.60 -5.04
N GLY A 211 10.29 13.19 -3.97
CA GLY A 211 10.93 12.73 -2.75
C GLY A 211 9.97 12.25 -1.68
N THR A 212 10.48 11.60 -0.64
CA THR A 212 9.67 11.14 0.51
C THR A 212 9.15 12.30 1.37
N GLN A 213 9.78 13.47 1.26
CA GLN A 213 9.38 14.71 1.93
C GLN A 213 9.07 15.79 0.89
N ALA A 214 8.06 16.61 1.19
CA ALA A 214 7.70 17.74 0.33
C ALA A 214 8.77 18.84 0.37
N ILE A 215 9.05 19.46 -0.77
CA ILE A 215 9.92 20.64 -0.87
C ILE A 215 9.24 21.83 -0.17
N SER A 216 9.99 22.51 0.70
CA SER A 216 9.57 23.76 1.33
C SER A 216 9.92 24.96 0.45
N GLU A 217 9.19 26.08 0.63
CA GLU A 217 9.52 27.33 -0.06
C GLU A 217 10.96 27.77 0.23
N ASN A 218 11.40 27.70 1.50
CA ASN A 218 12.76 28.09 1.88
C ASN A 218 13.85 27.32 1.11
N ASN A 219 13.58 26.05 0.77
CA ASN A 219 14.50 25.24 -0.03
C ASN A 219 14.35 25.49 -1.54
N ALA A 220 13.15 25.85 -2.01
CA ALA A 220 12.87 26.12 -3.42
C ALA A 220 13.31 27.52 -3.87
N ALA A 221 13.10 28.54 -3.03
CA ALA A 221 13.37 29.95 -3.32
C ALA A 221 14.77 30.23 -3.87
N PRO A 222 15.88 29.75 -3.27
CA PRO A 222 17.22 30.02 -3.80
C PRO A 222 17.49 29.32 -5.14
N VAL A 223 16.81 28.20 -5.42
CA VAL A 223 16.93 27.50 -6.71
C VAL A 223 16.14 28.24 -7.79
N LEU A 224 14.91 28.63 -7.48
CA LEU A 224 14.04 29.41 -8.39
C LEU A 224 14.66 30.76 -8.72
N HIS A 225 15.10 31.53 -7.71
CA HIS A 225 15.69 32.84 -7.93
C HIS A 225 16.93 32.74 -8.83
N ARG A 226 17.86 31.80 -8.55
CA ARG A 226 19.02 31.57 -9.41
C ARG A 226 18.62 31.21 -10.84
N TYR A 227 17.70 30.27 -11.01
CA TYR A 227 17.26 29.82 -12.33
C TYR A 227 16.61 30.95 -13.14
N ILE A 228 15.77 31.78 -12.50
CA ILE A 228 15.09 32.90 -13.16
C ILE A 228 16.10 34.00 -13.52
N GLU A 229 16.96 34.40 -12.60
CA GLU A 229 17.98 35.44 -12.86
C GLU A 229 18.95 35.03 -13.97
N GLU A 230 19.46 33.80 -13.95
CA GLU A 230 20.40 33.31 -14.98
C GLU A 230 19.73 33.23 -16.37
N LYS A 231 18.46 32.82 -16.43
CA LYS A 231 17.76 32.57 -17.70
C LYS A 231 17.02 33.78 -18.25
N PHE A 232 16.50 34.64 -17.38
CA PHE A 232 15.61 35.75 -17.74
C PHE A 232 16.04 37.13 -17.21
N GLY A 233 16.96 37.18 -16.26
CA GLY A 233 17.36 38.41 -15.59
C GLY A 233 16.42 38.83 -14.45
N PRO A 234 16.47 40.10 -14.04
CA PRO A 234 15.66 40.63 -12.95
C PRO A 234 14.16 40.43 -13.19
N TYR A 235 13.43 40.11 -12.13
CA TYR A 235 11.99 39.86 -12.21
C TYR A 235 11.22 40.42 -11.03
N LYS A 236 9.92 40.66 -11.24
CA LYS A 236 8.95 41.03 -10.19
C LYS A 236 8.08 39.82 -9.86
N LEU A 237 8.12 39.37 -8.61
CA LEU A 237 7.24 38.32 -8.12
C LEU A 237 5.81 38.84 -7.94
N LYS A 238 4.83 38.18 -8.57
CA LYS A 238 3.40 38.51 -8.45
C LYS A 238 2.68 37.63 -7.45
N ASP A 239 2.98 36.34 -7.45
CA ASP A 239 2.26 35.34 -6.67
C ASP A 239 3.09 34.05 -6.55
N ILE A 240 2.77 33.21 -5.55
CA ILE A 240 3.44 31.94 -5.28
C ILE A 240 2.39 30.82 -5.24
N GLU A 241 2.53 29.85 -6.14
CA GLU A 241 1.74 28.61 -6.11
C GLU A 241 2.53 27.48 -5.44
N ARG A 242 1.82 26.60 -4.72
CA ARG A 242 2.38 25.45 -4.03
C ARG A 242 1.45 24.26 -4.14
N GLY A 243 2.01 23.07 -4.22
CA GLY A 243 1.21 21.87 -4.15
C GLY A 243 2.02 20.62 -3.86
N VAL A 244 1.30 19.59 -3.44
CA VAL A 244 1.83 18.27 -3.18
C VAL A 244 0.88 17.26 -3.82
N ILE A 245 1.40 16.50 -4.76
CA ILE A 245 0.71 15.40 -5.44
C ILE A 245 1.33 14.10 -4.92
N PRO A 246 0.57 13.28 -4.17
CA PRO A 246 1.08 12.00 -3.71
C PRO A 246 1.20 11.01 -4.87
N MET A 247 2.33 10.31 -4.94
CA MET A 247 2.66 9.32 -5.97
C MET A 247 2.69 7.92 -5.37
N PHE A 248 1.57 7.20 -5.48
CA PHE A 248 1.45 5.83 -4.99
C PHE A 248 0.86 4.92 -6.07
N THR A 249 1.28 3.66 -6.10
CA THR A 249 0.77 2.66 -7.05
C THR A 249 -0.35 1.79 -6.53
N ASP A 250 -0.58 1.80 -5.22
CA ASP A 250 -1.38 0.78 -4.53
C ASP A 250 -2.46 1.38 -3.62
N LEU A 251 -3.10 2.47 -4.09
CA LEU A 251 -4.38 2.88 -3.54
C LEU A 251 -5.40 1.75 -3.75
N LYS A 252 -5.80 1.11 -2.65
CA LYS A 252 -6.93 0.19 -2.69
C LYS A 252 -8.17 0.99 -3.10
N PRO A 253 -8.91 0.56 -4.14
CA PRO A 253 -10.18 1.20 -4.43
C PRO A 253 -11.08 1.12 -3.19
N PRO A 254 -11.90 2.15 -2.92
CA PRO A 254 -12.87 2.07 -1.84
C PRO A 254 -13.77 0.86 -2.07
N LYS A 255 -14.27 0.27 -0.98
CA LYS A 255 -15.27 -0.79 -1.10
C LYS A 255 -16.47 -0.24 -1.89
N PRO A 256 -17.03 -1.01 -2.84
CA PRO A 256 -18.23 -0.57 -3.54
C PRO A 256 -19.36 -0.30 -2.55
N LEU A 257 -19.85 0.93 -2.54
CA LEU A 257 -21.00 1.35 -1.76
C LEU A 257 -22.14 1.61 -2.75
N PRO A 258 -23.27 0.89 -2.69
CA PRO A 258 -24.39 1.08 -3.61
C PRO A 258 -24.82 2.55 -3.67
N GLY A 259 -24.95 3.11 -4.87
CA GLY A 259 -25.34 4.52 -5.06
C GLY A 259 -24.26 5.56 -4.68
N VAL A 260 -23.06 5.16 -4.26
CA VAL A 260 -21.92 6.07 -4.04
C VAL A 260 -20.88 5.84 -5.13
N ILE A 261 -20.57 6.89 -5.88
CA ILE A 261 -19.62 6.88 -6.98
C ILE A 261 -18.37 7.66 -6.55
N PRO A 262 -17.22 6.99 -6.32
CA PRO A 262 -15.98 7.70 -6.01
C PRO A 262 -15.52 8.47 -7.24
N LEU A 263 -14.88 9.63 -7.04
CA LEU A 263 -14.33 10.46 -8.12
C LEU A 263 -12.85 10.78 -7.89
N GLY A 264 -12.18 11.26 -8.96
CA GLY A 264 -10.82 11.79 -8.89
C GLY A 264 -9.80 10.79 -8.33
N THR A 265 -8.99 11.24 -7.37
CA THR A 265 -7.98 10.39 -6.71
C THR A 265 -8.60 9.18 -6.01
N ARG A 266 -9.77 9.32 -5.38
CA ARG A 266 -10.47 8.19 -4.74
C ARG A 266 -10.88 7.12 -5.75
N ALA A 267 -11.15 7.52 -6.99
CA ALA A 267 -11.45 6.62 -8.11
C ALA A 267 -10.20 6.14 -8.86
N ASN A 268 -9.00 6.36 -8.33
CA ASN A 268 -7.72 6.07 -9.00
C ASN A 268 -7.54 6.79 -10.36
N LYS A 269 -8.21 7.93 -10.58
CA LYS A 269 -8.15 8.70 -11.84
C LYS A 269 -7.03 9.74 -11.90
N VAL A 270 -5.94 9.47 -11.18
CA VAL A 270 -4.70 10.24 -11.20
C VAL A 270 -3.59 9.26 -11.57
N LYS A 271 -2.80 9.57 -12.61
CA LYS A 271 -1.67 8.74 -13.00
C LYS A 271 -0.60 8.77 -11.88
N PRO A 272 -0.25 7.63 -11.27
CA PRO A 272 0.66 7.58 -10.12
C PRO A 272 2.02 8.24 -10.32
N SER A 273 2.60 8.12 -11.51
CA SER A 273 3.97 8.53 -11.80
C SER A 273 4.15 9.99 -12.23
N THR A 274 3.06 10.71 -12.51
CA THR A 274 3.13 12.05 -13.11
C THR A 274 2.07 13.03 -12.59
N GLY A 275 1.05 12.56 -11.89
CA GLY A 275 -0.06 13.40 -11.43
C GLY A 275 -1.08 13.76 -12.51
N TYR A 276 -0.88 13.36 -13.77
CA TYR A 276 -1.85 13.64 -14.84
C TYR A 276 -3.20 12.99 -14.56
N ALA A 277 -4.24 13.83 -14.53
CA ALA A 277 -5.56 13.41 -14.07
C ALA A 277 -6.71 13.95 -14.94
N PHE A 278 -6.57 15.13 -15.53
CA PHE A 278 -7.70 15.84 -16.18
C PHE A 278 -8.39 14.98 -17.26
N LYS A 279 -7.63 14.39 -18.19
CA LYS A 279 -8.17 13.50 -19.24
C LYS A 279 -8.79 12.22 -18.67
N LYS A 280 -8.19 11.64 -17.63
CA LYS A 280 -8.72 10.45 -16.95
C LYS A 280 -10.02 10.76 -16.21
N MET A 281 -10.11 11.91 -15.54
CA MET A 281 -11.32 12.40 -14.88
C MET A 281 -12.42 12.72 -15.89
N TYR A 282 -12.07 13.30 -17.05
CA TYR A 282 -13.01 13.54 -18.14
C TYR A 282 -13.57 12.24 -18.73
N ALA A 283 -12.73 11.27 -19.08
CA ALA A 283 -13.18 9.96 -19.55
C ALA A 283 -14.04 9.24 -18.49
N HIS A 284 -13.69 9.38 -17.21
CA HIS A 284 -14.48 8.82 -16.12
C HIS A 284 -15.86 9.48 -15.98
N ALA A 285 -15.94 10.81 -16.11
CA ALA A 285 -17.22 11.52 -16.10
C ALA A 285 -18.15 11.06 -17.24
N LYS A 286 -17.61 10.86 -18.45
CA LYS A 286 -18.38 10.32 -19.58
C LYS A 286 -18.93 8.92 -19.31
N SER A 287 -18.06 8.02 -18.82
CA SER A 287 -18.45 6.66 -18.44
C SER A 287 -19.55 6.64 -17.38
N ILE A 288 -19.50 7.53 -16.38
CA ILE A 288 -20.57 7.69 -15.38
C ILE A 288 -21.88 8.11 -16.05
N CYS A 289 -21.87 9.13 -16.90
CA CYS A 289 -23.07 9.64 -17.55
C CYS A 289 -23.66 8.67 -18.60
N GLN A 290 -22.88 7.73 -19.12
CA GLN A 290 -23.32 6.70 -20.05
C GLN A 290 -23.75 5.40 -19.35
N ASN A 291 -23.66 5.32 -18.01
CA ASN A 291 -23.82 4.09 -17.24
C ASN A 291 -22.93 2.94 -17.73
N GLU A 292 -21.78 3.27 -18.33
CA GLU A 292 -20.81 2.29 -18.77
C GLU A 292 -19.90 1.90 -17.62
N SER A 293 -19.58 0.61 -17.51
CA SER A 293 -18.53 0.16 -16.61
C SER A 293 -17.22 0.84 -16.96
N ALA A 294 -16.55 1.44 -15.98
CA ALA A 294 -15.27 2.11 -16.21
C ALA A 294 -14.28 1.18 -16.91
N LYS A 295 -13.69 1.64 -18.03
CA LYS A 295 -12.66 0.87 -18.74
C LYS A 295 -11.57 0.45 -17.76
N LYS A 296 -11.26 -0.85 -17.75
CA LYS A 296 -10.21 -1.41 -16.91
C LYS A 296 -8.87 -0.82 -17.32
N GLU A 297 -8.18 -0.19 -16.37
CA GLU A 297 -6.81 0.29 -16.59
C GLU A 297 -5.89 -0.88 -16.94
N GLU A 298 -5.05 -0.70 -17.94
CA GLU A 298 -4.13 -1.75 -18.35
C GLU A 298 -3.06 -1.97 -17.27
N SER A 299 -2.90 -3.22 -16.86
CA SER A 299 -1.99 -3.61 -15.78
C SER A 299 -0.52 -3.27 -16.07
N ARG A 300 -0.14 -3.16 -17.34
CA ARG A 300 1.24 -2.83 -17.74
C ARG A 300 1.66 -1.41 -17.36
N PHE A 301 0.80 -0.39 -17.57
CA PHE A 301 1.17 0.98 -17.23
C PHE A 301 1.29 1.18 -15.72
N ARG A 302 0.43 0.48 -14.96
CA ARG A 302 0.57 0.40 -13.49
C ARG A 302 1.89 -0.22 -13.07
N PHE A 303 2.36 -1.23 -13.80
CA PHE A 303 3.67 -1.83 -13.55
C PHE A 303 4.82 -0.85 -13.86
N TYR A 304 4.76 -0.15 -14.99
CA TYR A 304 5.76 0.87 -15.34
C TYR A 304 5.82 2.01 -14.30
N ASP A 305 4.64 2.49 -13.88
CA ASP A 305 4.52 3.52 -12.84
C ASP A 305 5.17 3.06 -11.53
N ARG A 306 4.98 1.79 -11.16
CA ARG A 306 5.58 1.21 -9.95
C ARG A 306 7.10 1.15 -10.04
N LEU A 307 7.65 0.74 -11.19
CA LEU A 307 9.09 0.71 -11.38
C LEU A 307 9.70 2.10 -11.30
N LEU A 308 9.07 3.11 -11.91
CA LEU A 308 9.54 4.49 -11.88
C LEU A 308 9.49 5.08 -10.46
N ILE A 309 8.38 4.91 -9.73
CA ILE A 309 8.27 5.35 -8.33
C ILE A 309 9.35 4.68 -7.46
N LEU A 310 9.57 3.37 -7.63
CA LEU A 310 10.61 2.64 -6.91
C LEU A 310 12.02 3.17 -7.21
N ILE A 311 12.29 3.52 -8.47
CA ILE A 311 13.57 4.12 -8.88
C ILE A 311 13.75 5.50 -8.25
N LEU A 312 12.73 6.36 -8.31
CA LEU A 312 12.78 7.71 -7.75
C LEU A 312 12.94 7.69 -6.23
N ALA A 313 12.39 6.68 -5.55
CA ALA A 313 12.54 6.51 -4.11
C ALA A 313 13.92 5.98 -3.70
N LEU A 314 14.45 4.95 -4.39
CA LEU A 314 15.71 4.30 -4.00
C LEU A 314 16.95 4.91 -4.64
N TRP A 315 16.83 5.41 -5.86
CA TRP A 315 17.92 5.95 -6.67
C TRP A 315 17.51 7.29 -7.31
N PRO A 316 17.21 8.32 -6.51
CA PRO A 316 16.70 9.61 -7.01
C PRO A 316 17.63 10.27 -8.06
N HIS A 317 18.94 10.06 -7.98
CA HIS A 317 19.87 10.57 -9.00
C HIS A 317 19.65 9.98 -10.41
N GLN A 318 18.95 8.85 -10.52
CA GLN A 318 18.62 8.22 -11.80
C GLN A 318 17.38 8.83 -12.48
N GLY A 319 16.58 9.64 -11.77
CA GLY A 319 15.38 10.25 -12.36
C GLY A 319 15.72 11.21 -13.51
N LYS A 320 16.67 12.14 -13.29
CA LYS A 320 17.15 13.07 -14.33
C LYS A 320 17.52 12.35 -15.65
N PRO A 321 18.45 11.39 -15.68
CA PRO A 321 18.81 10.72 -16.94
C PRO A 321 17.67 9.90 -17.55
N ILE A 322 16.73 9.37 -16.75
CA ILE A 322 15.54 8.67 -17.28
C ILE A 322 14.65 9.65 -18.05
N PHE A 323 14.27 10.76 -17.41
CA PHE A 323 13.36 11.74 -18.01
C PHE A 323 14.01 12.47 -19.19
N GLN A 324 15.26 12.89 -19.08
CA GLN A 324 15.97 13.54 -20.20
C GLN A 324 16.00 12.63 -21.44
N ARG A 325 16.32 11.34 -21.26
CA ARG A 325 16.26 10.38 -22.37
C ARG A 325 14.84 10.17 -22.87
N LEU A 326 13.84 10.05 -21.98
CA LEU A 326 12.44 9.89 -22.36
C LEU A 326 11.99 10.98 -23.36
N PHE A 327 12.35 12.23 -23.10
CA PHE A 327 12.02 13.37 -23.98
C PHE A 327 12.88 13.48 -25.25
N GLN A 328 14.01 12.78 -25.32
CA GLN A 328 14.90 12.76 -26.50
C GLN A 328 14.66 11.57 -27.43
N VAL A 329 13.93 10.55 -26.98
CA VAL A 329 13.81 9.25 -27.65
C VAL A 329 13.04 9.32 -28.97
N ARG A 330 12.00 10.16 -29.02
CA ARG A 330 10.97 10.28 -30.06
C ARG A 330 10.42 11.72 -30.04
N ASP A 331 9.59 12.05 -31.02
CA ASP A 331 8.82 13.29 -30.99
C ASP A 331 7.93 13.39 -29.74
N THR A 332 7.62 14.63 -29.35
CA THR A 332 6.81 14.95 -28.19
C THR A 332 5.42 14.31 -28.26
N ALA A 333 4.81 14.21 -29.44
CA ALA A 333 3.49 13.62 -29.61
C ALA A 333 3.45 12.14 -29.19
N TYR A 334 4.51 11.38 -29.48
CA TYR A 334 4.66 10.00 -29.06
C TYR A 334 4.78 9.87 -27.53
N ILE A 335 5.53 10.75 -26.87
CA ILE A 335 5.67 10.74 -25.41
C ILE A 335 4.33 11.08 -24.74
N LEU A 336 3.60 12.06 -25.27
CA LEU A 336 2.27 12.42 -24.81
C LEU A 336 1.28 11.26 -24.98
N LYS A 337 1.37 10.48 -26.08
CA LYS A 337 0.61 9.24 -26.28
C LYS A 337 0.94 8.17 -25.23
N PHE A 338 2.21 8.04 -24.84
CA PHE A 338 2.63 7.13 -23.76
C PHE A 338 2.08 7.58 -22.39
N LEU A 339 2.16 8.88 -22.09
CA LEU A 339 1.61 9.45 -20.85
C LEU A 339 0.08 9.30 -20.76
N ASP A 340 -0.60 9.32 -21.90
CA ASP A 340 -2.03 9.01 -22.05
C ASP A 340 -2.36 7.50 -21.92
N GLU A 341 -1.36 6.63 -21.78
CA GLU A 341 -1.52 5.17 -21.70
C GLU A 341 -2.13 4.56 -22.98
N LYS A 342 -1.83 5.16 -24.15
CA LYS A 342 -2.37 4.76 -25.46
C LYS A 342 -1.35 4.09 -26.40
N THR A 343 -0.11 3.90 -25.96
CA THR A 343 0.92 3.18 -26.73
C THR A 343 0.69 1.68 -26.71
N SER A 344 1.13 0.95 -27.73
CA SER A 344 1.18 -0.51 -27.79
C SER A 344 2.43 -1.07 -27.10
N ILE A 345 2.45 -2.37 -26.80
CA ILE A 345 3.60 -3.03 -26.15
C ILE A 345 4.88 -2.88 -26.98
N TRP A 346 4.76 -2.95 -28.32
CA TRP A 346 5.89 -2.77 -29.24
C TRP A 346 6.42 -1.33 -29.26
N GLU A 347 5.52 -0.36 -29.14
CA GLU A 347 5.90 1.03 -28.96
C GLU A 347 6.68 1.17 -27.64
N ASP A 348 6.13 0.71 -26.52
CA ASP A 348 6.80 0.79 -25.21
C ASP A 348 8.20 0.15 -25.23
N ALA A 349 8.34 -1.05 -25.78
CA ALA A 349 9.62 -1.76 -25.84
C ALA A 349 10.69 -0.99 -26.61
N ARG A 350 10.31 -0.39 -27.76
CA ARG A 350 11.22 0.45 -28.56
C ARG A 350 11.64 1.71 -27.83
N MET A 351 10.74 2.29 -27.03
CA MET A 351 11.04 3.45 -26.18
C MET A 351 11.98 3.06 -25.03
N PHE A 352 11.64 1.99 -24.29
CA PHE A 352 12.39 1.54 -23.13
C PHE A 352 13.80 1.08 -23.45
N TYR A 353 14.05 0.48 -24.62
CA TYR A 353 15.40 0.09 -25.04
C TYR A 353 16.38 1.27 -25.08
N LYS A 354 15.89 2.49 -25.32
CA LYS A 354 16.70 3.71 -25.33
C LYS A 354 16.83 4.37 -23.95
N LEU A 355 16.03 3.96 -22.96
CA LEU A 355 16.17 4.41 -21.57
C LEU A 355 17.32 3.67 -20.86
N PRO A 356 17.73 4.08 -19.65
CA PRO A 356 18.72 3.35 -18.86
C PRO A 356 18.21 1.95 -18.43
N VAL A 357 18.17 0.96 -19.32
CA VAL A 357 17.53 -0.36 -19.07
C VAL A 357 18.05 -1.04 -17.81
N SER A 358 19.33 -0.88 -17.47
CA SER A 358 19.95 -1.47 -16.28
C SER A 358 19.26 -1.06 -14.98
N ILE A 359 18.81 0.20 -14.83
CA ILE A 359 18.13 0.64 -13.61
C ILE A 359 16.71 0.07 -13.51
N PHE A 360 16.02 -0.08 -14.65
CA PHE A 360 14.71 -0.72 -14.69
C PHE A 360 14.81 -2.21 -14.38
N LEU A 361 15.82 -2.92 -14.90
CA LEU A 361 16.07 -4.32 -14.55
C LEU A 361 16.42 -4.50 -13.07
N ARG A 362 17.25 -3.61 -12.52
CA ARG A 362 17.56 -3.57 -11.08
C ARG A 362 16.30 -3.31 -10.24
N SER A 363 15.42 -2.43 -10.70
CA SER A 363 14.13 -2.13 -10.07
C SER A 363 13.21 -3.36 -10.10
N CYS A 364 13.11 -4.06 -11.24
CA CYS A 364 12.38 -5.32 -11.37
C CYS A 364 12.90 -6.39 -10.40
N PHE A 365 14.22 -6.59 -10.35
CA PHE A 365 14.85 -7.55 -9.44
C PHE A 365 14.58 -7.18 -7.98
N THR A 366 14.75 -5.90 -7.62
CA THR A 366 14.49 -5.41 -6.26
C THR A 366 13.02 -5.61 -5.87
N PHE A 367 12.09 -5.29 -6.77
CA PHE A 367 10.67 -5.51 -6.57
C PHE A 367 10.35 -7.01 -6.37
N TRP A 368 10.93 -7.88 -7.20
CA TRP A 368 10.74 -9.33 -7.08
C TRP A 368 11.30 -9.89 -5.78
N VAL A 369 12.56 -9.56 -5.42
CA VAL A 369 13.19 -10.00 -4.17
C VAL A 369 12.38 -9.54 -2.97
N ARG A 370 11.90 -8.29 -2.95
CA ARG A 370 11.07 -7.77 -1.84
C ARG A 370 9.75 -8.52 -1.72
N LYS A 371 9.10 -8.80 -2.85
CA LYS A 371 7.84 -9.55 -2.89
C LYS A 371 8.02 -11.01 -2.45
N GLN A 372 9.14 -11.64 -2.81
CA GLN A 372 9.43 -13.04 -2.50
C GLN A 372 10.24 -13.24 -1.21
N LYS A 373 10.56 -12.17 -0.49
CA LYS A 373 11.43 -12.23 0.69
C LYS A 373 11.03 -13.28 1.72
N PRO A 374 9.75 -13.46 2.11
CA PRO A 374 9.35 -14.52 3.04
C PRO A 374 9.73 -15.92 2.51
N SER A 375 9.41 -16.19 1.24
CA SER A 375 9.74 -17.47 0.60
C SER A 375 11.25 -17.66 0.44
N LEU A 376 12.01 -16.60 0.10
CA LEU A 376 13.47 -16.68 0.01
C LEU A 376 14.13 -16.99 1.35
N LEU A 377 13.62 -16.46 2.46
CA LEU A 377 14.12 -16.80 3.80
C LEU A 377 13.80 -18.25 4.16
N LEU A 378 12.55 -18.68 3.91
CA LEU A 378 12.10 -20.04 4.19
C LEU A 378 12.89 -21.08 3.37
N PHE A 379 12.88 -20.96 2.04
CA PHE A 379 13.59 -21.90 1.17
C PHE A 379 15.11 -21.73 1.22
N GLY A 380 15.63 -20.55 1.59
CA GLY A 380 17.05 -20.34 1.85
C GLY A 380 17.54 -21.19 3.03
N SER A 381 16.75 -21.28 4.11
CA SER A 381 17.06 -22.16 5.24
C SER A 381 16.99 -23.65 4.88
N LEU A 382 16.03 -24.07 4.04
CA LEU A 382 15.97 -25.43 3.51
C LEU A 382 17.20 -25.75 2.66
N LEU A 383 17.55 -24.87 1.71
CA LEU A 383 18.70 -25.05 0.85
C LEU A 383 19.99 -25.13 1.67
N LEU A 384 20.14 -24.30 2.71
CA LEU A 384 21.28 -24.36 3.61
C LEU A 384 21.40 -25.73 4.27
N TYR A 385 20.31 -26.28 4.82
CA TYR A 385 20.31 -27.62 5.41
C TYR A 385 20.74 -28.67 4.40
N PHE A 386 20.11 -28.74 3.21
CA PHE A 386 20.45 -29.75 2.22
C PHE A 386 21.89 -29.63 1.69
N VAL A 387 22.41 -28.42 1.54
CA VAL A 387 23.82 -28.20 1.15
C VAL A 387 24.75 -28.70 2.25
N LEU A 388 24.47 -28.37 3.51
CA LEU A 388 25.28 -28.86 4.63
C LEU A 388 25.18 -30.37 4.79
N ASP A 389 24.00 -30.95 4.67
CA ASP A 389 23.78 -32.40 4.75
C ASP A 389 24.51 -33.14 3.63
N LEU A 390 24.53 -32.57 2.42
CA LEU A 390 25.22 -33.17 1.27
C LEU A 390 26.75 -33.11 1.38
N PHE A 391 27.31 -32.00 1.87
CA PHE A 391 28.76 -31.78 1.85
C PHE A 391 29.47 -31.99 3.20
N VAL A 392 28.78 -31.72 4.31
CA VAL A 392 29.32 -31.74 5.69
C VAL A 392 28.23 -32.15 6.71
N PRO A 393 27.66 -33.37 6.61
CA PRO A 393 26.46 -33.77 7.36
C PRO A 393 26.60 -33.63 8.89
N GLN A 394 27.80 -33.85 9.43
CA GLN A 394 28.08 -33.75 10.86
C GLN A 394 27.85 -32.35 11.48
N ILE A 395 27.81 -31.29 10.66
CA ILE A 395 27.54 -29.92 11.14
C ILE A 395 26.17 -29.39 10.72
N ALA A 396 25.41 -30.11 9.89
CA ALA A 396 24.14 -29.63 9.34
C ALA A 396 23.14 -29.28 10.46
N GLU A 397 22.87 -30.22 11.36
CA GLU A 397 21.97 -29.97 12.51
C GLU A 397 22.51 -28.91 13.49
N PRO A 398 23.77 -28.97 13.97
CA PRO A 398 24.31 -27.92 14.84
C PRO A 398 24.20 -26.50 14.26
N VAL A 399 24.50 -26.34 12.97
CA VAL A 399 24.39 -25.03 12.30
C VAL A 399 22.92 -24.59 12.23
N MET A 400 22.01 -25.50 11.90
CA MET A 400 20.58 -25.19 11.87
C MET A 400 20.04 -24.85 13.26
N TYR A 401 20.42 -25.56 14.32
CA TYR A 401 20.04 -25.20 15.69
C TYR A 401 20.58 -23.83 16.10
N GLY A 402 21.82 -23.49 15.74
CA GLY A 402 22.37 -22.16 15.94
C GLY A 402 21.60 -21.07 15.18
N LEU A 403 21.22 -21.34 13.94
CA LEU A 403 20.38 -20.46 13.12
C LEU A 403 19.00 -20.26 13.76
N LEU A 404 18.36 -21.33 14.23
CA LEU A 404 17.05 -21.27 14.88
C LEU A 404 17.11 -20.55 16.23
N ALA A 405 18.12 -20.80 17.05
CA ALA A 405 18.31 -20.08 18.31
C ALA A 405 18.49 -18.58 18.07
N THR A 406 19.29 -18.22 17.07
CA THR A 406 19.51 -16.81 16.67
C THR A 406 18.21 -16.18 16.15
N GLY A 407 17.49 -16.88 15.26
CA GLY A 407 16.22 -16.40 14.72
C GLY A 407 15.12 -16.27 15.78
N LEU A 408 15.11 -17.17 16.76
CA LEU A 408 14.21 -17.12 17.90
C LEU A 408 14.45 -15.86 18.74
N LEU A 409 15.71 -15.48 18.98
CA LEU A 409 16.05 -14.27 19.75
C LEU A 409 15.84 -12.96 18.97
N ILE A 410 15.95 -12.97 17.64
CA ILE A 410 15.85 -11.76 16.80
C ILE A 410 14.42 -11.48 16.33
N VAL A 411 13.63 -12.51 16.03
CA VAL A 411 12.26 -12.35 15.48
C VAL A 411 11.24 -13.24 16.19
N GLY A 412 11.61 -14.48 16.56
CA GLY A 412 10.69 -15.45 17.17
C GLY A 412 10.04 -15.00 18.48
N ILE A 413 10.80 -14.81 19.55
CA ILE A 413 10.27 -14.25 20.81
C ILE A 413 9.89 -12.78 20.66
N PRO A 414 10.70 -11.92 19.97
CA PRO A 414 10.39 -10.51 19.84
C PRO A 414 9.01 -10.18 19.28
N HIS A 415 8.49 -10.91 18.28
CA HIS A 415 7.17 -10.58 17.74
C HIS A 415 6.04 -10.82 18.76
N GLY A 416 6.17 -11.82 19.63
CA GLY A 416 5.24 -12.04 20.74
C GLY A 416 5.43 -11.05 21.89
N ALA A 417 6.66 -10.65 22.17
CA ALA A 417 6.98 -9.65 23.19
C ALA A 417 6.33 -8.26 22.96
N MET A 418 5.83 -8.01 21.76
CA MET A 418 5.11 -6.79 21.39
C MET A 418 3.64 -6.76 21.81
N ASP A 419 3.12 -7.82 22.45
CA ASP A 419 1.69 -7.92 22.80
C ASP A 419 1.17 -6.77 23.66
N HIS A 420 2.01 -6.19 24.51
CA HIS A 420 1.66 -5.02 25.32
C HIS A 420 1.28 -3.78 24.47
N MET A 421 1.70 -3.73 23.20
CA MET A 421 1.36 -2.66 22.26
C MET A 421 0.09 -2.95 21.43
N THR A 422 -0.50 -4.14 21.57
CA THR A 422 -1.72 -4.55 20.83
C THR A 422 -3.02 -4.07 21.47
N GLU A 423 -2.95 -3.49 22.67
CA GLU A 423 -4.09 -3.01 23.48
C GLU A 423 -5.13 -4.10 23.82
N ALA A 424 -4.78 -5.38 23.66
CA ALA A 424 -5.68 -6.50 23.91
C ALA A 424 -5.93 -6.77 25.40
N LEU A 425 -4.90 -6.59 26.25
CA LEU A 425 -4.92 -6.86 27.70
C LEU A 425 -4.79 -5.59 28.55
N SER A 426 -4.55 -4.43 27.93
CA SER A 426 -4.34 -3.14 28.58
C SER A 426 -4.87 -2.01 27.70
N ASN A 427 -5.41 -0.96 28.32
CA ASN A 427 -5.87 0.25 27.61
C ASN A 427 -4.72 1.23 27.28
N THR A 428 -3.47 0.87 27.65
CA THR A 428 -2.28 1.69 27.39
C THR A 428 -1.22 0.84 26.70
N LYS A 429 -0.48 1.43 25.75
CA LYS A 429 0.68 0.78 25.10
C LYS A 429 1.92 0.67 25.99
N ARG A 430 1.85 1.12 27.25
CA ARG A 430 2.94 1.01 28.23
C ARG A 430 2.85 -0.32 28.96
N ILE A 431 4.02 -0.83 29.37
CA ILE A 431 4.12 -1.99 30.25
C ILE A 431 3.61 -1.59 31.64
N THR A 432 2.58 -2.27 32.12
CA THR A 432 1.98 -2.04 33.45
C THR A 432 2.02 -3.32 34.27
N LEU A 433 2.02 -3.20 35.60
CA LEU A 433 1.96 -4.36 36.48
C LEU A 433 0.71 -5.21 36.23
N SER A 434 -0.44 -4.58 35.96
CA SER A 434 -1.68 -5.27 35.61
C SER A 434 -1.54 -6.11 34.34
N PHE A 435 -0.86 -5.59 33.31
CA PHE A 435 -0.59 -6.35 32.09
C PHE A 435 0.27 -7.58 32.39
N ILE A 436 1.37 -7.40 33.13
CA ILE A 436 2.30 -8.49 33.48
C ILE A 436 1.56 -9.59 34.26
N LEU A 437 0.77 -9.23 35.28
CA LEU A 437 0.01 -10.19 36.08
C LEU A 437 -1.00 -10.97 35.26
N LYS A 438 -1.75 -10.32 34.35
CA LYS A 438 -2.68 -11.00 33.44
C LYS A 438 -1.95 -11.95 32.49
N TYR A 439 -0.83 -11.51 31.93
CA TYR A 439 -0.04 -12.30 30.99
C TYR A 439 0.51 -13.56 31.67
N LEU A 440 1.10 -13.41 32.86
CA LEU A 440 1.59 -14.53 33.68
C LEU A 440 0.47 -15.46 34.15
N ALA A 441 -0.72 -14.93 34.46
CA ALA A 441 -1.88 -15.75 34.84
C ALA A 441 -2.34 -16.64 33.67
N LEU A 442 -2.39 -16.11 32.45
CA LEU A 442 -2.69 -16.90 31.25
C LEU A 442 -1.63 -17.98 31.01
N MET A 443 -0.34 -17.63 31.10
CA MET A 443 0.75 -18.61 31.01
C MET A 443 0.62 -19.72 32.06
N SER A 444 0.37 -19.33 33.31
CA SER A 444 0.23 -20.27 34.44
C SER A 444 -0.96 -21.20 34.26
N SER A 445 -2.07 -20.71 33.70
CA SER A 445 -3.25 -21.54 33.41
C SER A 445 -2.96 -22.67 32.42
N VAL A 446 -2.16 -22.39 31.38
CA VAL A 446 -1.72 -23.40 30.41
C VAL A 446 -0.74 -24.37 31.05
N TYR A 447 0.21 -23.87 31.84
CA TYR A 447 1.13 -24.71 32.59
C TYR A 447 0.41 -25.66 33.55
N MET A 448 -0.59 -25.17 34.29
CA MET A 448 -1.44 -26.00 35.16
C MET A 448 -2.17 -27.08 34.35
N LEU A 449 -2.64 -26.77 33.13
CA LEU A 449 -3.25 -27.77 32.26
C LEU A 449 -2.27 -28.87 31.85
N TRP A 450 -1.01 -28.52 31.56
CA TRP A 450 0.05 -29.50 31.30
C TRP A 450 0.31 -30.42 32.50
N VAL A 451 0.28 -29.88 33.72
CA VAL A 451 0.44 -30.67 34.95
C VAL A 451 -0.77 -31.58 35.20
N LEU A 452 -1.99 -31.12 34.90
CA LEU A 452 -3.22 -31.88 35.14
C LEU A 452 -3.47 -32.95 34.07
N SER A 453 -3.21 -32.63 32.80
CA SER A 453 -3.41 -33.55 31.68
C SER A 453 -2.56 -33.12 30.47
N PRO A 454 -1.39 -33.73 30.28
CA PRO A 454 -0.54 -33.47 29.11
C PRO A 454 -1.26 -33.69 27.78
N THR A 455 -2.13 -34.71 27.70
CA THR A 455 -2.92 -34.99 26.49
C THR A 455 -3.87 -33.86 26.13
N ILE A 456 -4.65 -33.35 27.10
CA ILE A 456 -5.59 -32.24 26.84
C ILE A 456 -4.81 -30.96 26.54
N ALA A 457 -3.72 -30.71 27.27
CA ALA A 457 -2.86 -29.55 27.04
C ALA A 457 -2.28 -29.54 25.62
N LEU A 458 -1.75 -30.67 25.16
CA LEU A 458 -1.22 -30.82 23.81
C LEU A 458 -2.31 -30.63 22.74
N LEU A 459 -3.46 -31.29 22.87
CA LEU A 459 -4.56 -31.15 21.92
C LEU A 459 -5.03 -29.70 21.83
N GLY A 460 -5.19 -29.04 22.98
CA GLY A 460 -5.48 -27.61 23.05
C GLY A 460 -4.42 -26.79 22.32
N PHE A 461 -3.14 -27.03 22.62
CA PHE A 461 -2.01 -26.34 22.01
C PHE A 461 -1.98 -26.45 20.49
N VAL A 462 -2.11 -27.66 19.95
CA VAL A 462 -2.13 -27.88 18.51
C VAL A 462 -3.33 -27.20 17.87
N LEU A 463 -4.52 -27.27 18.48
CA LEU A 463 -5.74 -26.64 17.95
C LEU A 463 -5.64 -25.11 17.90
N TYR A 464 -5.25 -24.45 18.99
CA TYR A 464 -5.16 -22.99 18.98
C TYR A 464 -3.96 -22.50 18.15
N SER A 465 -2.88 -23.29 18.03
CA SER A 465 -1.76 -22.98 17.14
C SER A 465 -2.19 -23.12 15.67
N ALA A 466 -2.86 -24.20 15.29
CA ALA A 466 -3.43 -24.37 13.96
C ALA A 466 -4.31 -23.17 13.58
N TRP A 467 -5.17 -22.73 14.50
CA TRP A 467 -5.98 -21.55 14.28
C TRP A 467 -5.15 -20.27 14.05
N HIS A 468 -4.17 -20.00 14.92
CA HIS A 468 -3.38 -18.77 14.88
C HIS A 468 -2.48 -18.65 13.65
N PHE A 469 -1.73 -19.71 13.36
CA PHE A 469 -0.84 -19.77 12.19
C PHE A 469 -1.68 -19.67 10.91
N GLY A 470 -2.77 -20.44 10.87
CA GLY A 470 -3.75 -20.39 9.80
C GLY A 470 -4.37 -19.01 9.58
N GLU A 471 -4.76 -18.32 10.66
CA GLU A 471 -5.31 -16.96 10.60
C GLU A 471 -4.29 -15.96 10.05
N THR A 472 -3.03 -16.06 10.47
CA THR A 472 -1.95 -15.19 10.00
C THR A 472 -1.72 -15.37 8.50
N ASP A 473 -1.67 -16.62 8.04
CA ASP A 473 -1.46 -16.97 6.63
C ASP A 473 -2.62 -16.50 5.73
N VAL A 474 -3.87 -16.77 6.11
CA VAL A 474 -5.02 -16.35 5.29
C VAL A 474 -5.21 -14.83 5.26
N VAL A 475 -4.79 -14.11 6.32
CA VAL A 475 -4.76 -12.64 6.31
C VAL A 475 -3.76 -12.13 5.26
N GLU A 476 -2.56 -12.72 5.20
CA GLU A 476 -1.55 -12.38 4.18
C GLU A 476 -2.04 -12.73 2.76
N TRP A 477 -2.75 -13.85 2.61
CA TRP A 477 -3.31 -14.29 1.33
C TRP A 477 -4.58 -13.54 0.94
N ASN A 478 -5.04 -12.60 1.78
CA ASN A 478 -6.27 -11.84 1.59
C ASN A 478 -7.51 -12.74 1.41
N ILE A 479 -7.56 -13.84 2.18
CA ILE A 479 -8.70 -14.75 2.30
C ILE A 479 -9.44 -14.39 3.60
N LYS A 480 -10.72 -14.04 3.49
CA LYS A 480 -11.48 -13.45 4.61
C LYS A 480 -12.10 -14.48 5.56
N THR A 481 -12.11 -15.75 5.19
CA THR A 481 -12.86 -16.79 5.87
C THR A 481 -12.03 -17.41 7.00
N PRO A 482 -12.37 -17.20 8.29
CA PRO A 482 -11.55 -17.70 9.41
C PRO A 482 -11.47 -19.22 9.45
N PHE A 483 -12.54 -19.91 9.02
CA PHE A 483 -12.59 -21.36 8.89
C PHE A 483 -11.50 -21.90 7.95
N ILE A 484 -11.22 -21.22 6.85
CA ILE A 484 -10.15 -21.63 5.93
C ILE A 484 -8.78 -21.50 6.59
N GLY A 485 -8.60 -20.51 7.47
CA GLY A 485 -7.40 -20.40 8.29
C GLY A 485 -7.23 -21.62 9.20
N LEU A 486 -8.24 -21.95 9.99
CA LEU A 486 -8.21 -23.13 10.85
C LEU A 486 -7.96 -24.43 10.06
N LEU A 487 -8.65 -24.62 8.93
CA LEU A 487 -8.47 -25.77 8.05
C LEU A 487 -7.03 -25.85 7.54
N TRP A 488 -6.47 -24.74 7.04
CA TRP A 488 -5.09 -24.70 6.58
C TRP A 488 -4.11 -25.04 7.70
N GLY A 489 -4.22 -24.40 8.87
CA GLY A 489 -3.31 -24.67 9.98
C GLY A 489 -3.41 -26.11 10.48
N ALA A 490 -4.62 -26.70 10.49
CA ALA A 490 -4.80 -28.10 10.84
C ALA A 490 -4.11 -29.02 9.82
N LEU A 491 -4.30 -28.77 8.51
CA LEU A 491 -3.62 -29.52 7.45
C LEU A 491 -2.09 -29.38 7.55
N PHE A 492 -1.58 -28.19 7.89
CA PHE A 492 -0.16 -27.95 8.10
C PHE A 492 0.41 -28.82 9.23
N PHE A 493 -0.21 -28.78 10.42
CA PHE A 493 0.26 -29.58 11.56
C PHE A 493 0.07 -31.09 11.34
N ILE A 494 -1.03 -31.50 10.71
CA ILE A 494 -1.24 -32.90 10.33
C ILE A 494 -0.12 -33.35 9.40
N ALA A 495 0.17 -32.60 8.33
CA ALA A 495 1.25 -32.94 7.39
C ALA A 495 2.62 -32.96 8.08
N LEU A 496 2.90 -31.99 8.95
CA LEU A 496 4.17 -31.89 9.67
C LEU A 496 4.37 -33.08 10.64
N PHE A 497 3.38 -33.43 11.46
CA PHE A 497 3.55 -34.53 12.42
C PHE A 497 3.49 -35.91 11.75
N SER A 498 2.65 -36.08 10.72
CA SER A 498 2.59 -37.35 9.97
C SER A 498 3.82 -37.60 9.10
N SER A 499 4.55 -36.56 8.68
CA SER A 499 5.85 -36.76 8.00
C SER A 499 7.00 -37.13 8.95
N HIS A 500 6.84 -36.97 10.27
CA HIS A 500 7.88 -37.24 11.28
C HIS A 500 7.34 -38.16 12.40
N PRO A 501 6.89 -39.39 12.07
CA PRO A 501 6.20 -40.25 13.02
C PRO A 501 7.06 -40.62 14.23
N THR A 502 8.36 -40.91 14.02
CA THR A 502 9.28 -41.35 15.06
C THR A 502 9.57 -40.23 16.07
N GLU A 503 9.94 -39.04 15.59
CA GLU A 503 10.20 -37.89 16.46
C GLU A 503 8.93 -37.41 17.15
N THR A 504 7.79 -37.43 16.45
CA THR A 504 6.50 -37.11 17.05
C THR A 504 6.19 -38.06 18.20
N GLN A 505 6.31 -39.38 17.98
CA GLN A 505 6.06 -40.37 19.03
C GLN A 505 7.01 -40.21 20.22
N ASN A 506 8.29 -39.93 19.97
CA ASN A 506 9.28 -39.68 21.02
C ASN A 506 8.92 -38.45 21.87
N ILE A 507 8.49 -37.35 21.24
CA ILE A 507 8.05 -36.15 21.95
C ILE A 507 6.80 -36.44 22.79
N LEU A 508 5.82 -37.16 22.24
CA LEU A 508 4.60 -37.56 22.97
C LEU A 508 4.94 -38.40 24.20
N TYR A 509 5.86 -39.36 24.05
CA TYR A 509 6.34 -40.20 25.15
C TYR A 509 7.05 -39.37 26.24
N LEU A 510 7.98 -38.48 25.85
CA LEU A 510 8.71 -37.63 26.80
C LEU A 510 7.82 -36.61 27.52
N LEU A 511 6.65 -36.29 26.97
CA LEU A 511 5.64 -35.43 27.56
C LEU A 511 4.57 -36.18 28.35
N ASP A 512 4.66 -37.50 28.48
CA ASP A 512 3.68 -38.35 29.17
C ASP A 512 2.26 -38.20 28.58
N VAL A 513 2.19 -38.07 27.25
CA VAL A 513 0.93 -37.96 26.51
C VAL A 513 0.39 -39.34 26.18
N ASN A 514 -0.81 -39.64 26.67
CA ASN A 514 -1.51 -40.86 26.31
C ASN A 514 -1.92 -40.83 24.83
N VAL A 515 -1.34 -41.72 24.03
CA VAL A 515 -1.68 -41.89 22.61
C VAL A 515 -2.79 -42.92 22.49
N VAL A 516 -3.93 -42.54 21.91
CA VAL A 516 -4.98 -43.49 21.56
C VAL A 516 -4.47 -44.34 20.40
N GLY A 517 -4.48 -45.67 20.55
CA GLY A 517 -4.01 -46.63 19.55
C GLY A 517 -4.90 -46.72 18.31
N LEU A 518 -5.00 -45.62 17.56
CA LEU A 518 -5.61 -45.61 16.24
C LEU A 518 -4.61 -46.17 15.23
N SER A 519 -4.94 -47.30 14.60
CA SER A 519 -4.16 -47.89 13.50
C SER A 519 -4.40 -47.10 12.21
N LEU A 520 -3.81 -45.91 12.12
CA LEU A 520 -3.86 -45.08 10.91
C LEU A 520 -2.59 -45.30 10.08
N ASP A 521 -2.76 -45.42 8.76
CA ASP A 521 -1.64 -45.32 7.82
C ASP A 521 -1.17 -43.87 7.79
N VAL A 522 -0.08 -43.60 8.50
CA VAL A 522 0.48 -42.26 8.65
C VAL A 522 0.92 -41.66 7.29
N SER A 523 1.38 -42.50 6.36
CA SER A 523 1.76 -42.07 5.01
C SER A 523 0.55 -41.61 4.21
N LEU A 524 -0.56 -42.34 4.32
CA LEU A 524 -1.83 -41.94 3.71
C LEU A 524 -2.36 -40.63 4.31
N VAL A 525 -2.24 -40.44 5.62
CA VAL A 525 -2.63 -39.19 6.30
C VAL A 525 -1.80 -38.01 5.79
N TYR A 526 -0.49 -38.17 5.71
CA TYR A 526 0.42 -37.16 5.16
C TYR A 526 0.04 -36.79 3.71
N MET A 527 -0.06 -37.79 2.82
CA MET A 527 -0.39 -37.56 1.41
C MET A 527 -1.77 -36.95 1.22
N SER A 528 -2.75 -37.31 2.05
CA SER A 528 -4.08 -36.71 2.04
C SER A 528 -4.02 -35.24 2.46
N ALA A 529 -3.26 -34.91 3.50
CA ALA A 529 -3.10 -33.53 3.97
C ALA A 529 -2.42 -32.65 2.90
N ILE A 530 -1.38 -33.15 2.23
CA ILE A 530 -0.73 -32.48 1.11
C ILE A 530 -1.69 -32.32 -0.08
N GLY A 531 -2.40 -33.38 -0.47
CA GLY A 531 -3.32 -33.37 -1.61
C GLY A 531 -4.46 -32.38 -1.44
N VAL A 532 -5.11 -32.36 -0.26
CA VAL A 532 -6.15 -31.39 0.07
C VAL A 532 -5.59 -29.97 0.08
N SER A 533 -4.41 -29.76 0.68
CA SER A 533 -3.76 -28.43 0.71
C SER A 533 -3.42 -27.91 -0.68
N PHE A 534 -2.92 -28.77 -1.57
CA PHE A 534 -2.63 -28.44 -2.95
C PHE A 534 -3.90 -28.08 -3.73
N ALA A 535 -4.98 -28.86 -3.58
CA ALA A 535 -6.27 -28.57 -4.20
C ALA A 535 -6.84 -27.20 -3.74
N LEU A 536 -6.74 -26.89 -2.45
CA LEU A 536 -7.14 -25.58 -1.92
C LEU A 536 -6.27 -24.45 -2.47
N ALA A 537 -4.95 -24.62 -2.55
CA ALA A 537 -4.05 -23.62 -3.13
C ALA A 537 -4.41 -23.30 -4.59
N LEU A 538 -4.77 -24.31 -5.39
CA LEU A 538 -5.26 -24.14 -6.76
C LEU A 538 -6.63 -23.44 -6.81
N LEU A 539 -7.58 -23.85 -5.96
CA LEU A 539 -8.92 -23.27 -5.88
C LEU A 539 -8.87 -21.78 -5.56
N PHE A 540 -8.07 -21.38 -4.57
CA PHE A 540 -7.92 -19.98 -4.17
C PHE A 540 -6.92 -19.19 -5.02
N LYS A 541 -6.18 -19.85 -5.93
CA LYS A 541 -5.17 -19.28 -6.83
C LYS A 541 -4.12 -18.45 -6.08
N ARG A 542 -3.62 -18.98 -4.96
CA ARG A 542 -2.65 -18.30 -4.10
C ARG A 542 -1.27 -18.95 -4.17
N ALA A 543 -0.33 -18.25 -4.81
CA ALA A 543 1.06 -18.71 -4.94
C ALA A 543 1.77 -18.88 -3.60
N GLN A 544 1.47 -18.06 -2.59
CA GLN A 544 2.05 -18.16 -1.25
C GLN A 544 1.63 -19.47 -0.56
N TRP A 545 0.34 -19.84 -0.65
CA TRP A 545 -0.16 -21.12 -0.15
C TRP A 545 0.52 -22.28 -0.89
N PHE A 546 0.59 -22.24 -2.21
CA PHE A 546 1.31 -23.24 -2.99
C PHE A 546 2.79 -23.37 -2.53
N SER A 547 3.48 -22.27 -2.25
CA SER A 547 4.85 -22.31 -1.74
C SER A 547 4.98 -23.02 -0.38
N LEU A 548 3.98 -22.92 0.50
CA LEU A 548 3.99 -23.64 1.78
C LEU A 548 3.69 -25.13 1.63
N VAL A 549 2.90 -25.52 0.63
CA VAL A 549 2.73 -26.94 0.28
C VAL A 549 4.05 -27.51 -0.25
N CYS A 550 4.75 -26.77 -1.13
CA CYS A 550 6.10 -27.16 -1.56
C CYS A 550 7.07 -27.25 -0.39
N TYR A 551 7.01 -26.30 0.55
CA TYR A 551 7.82 -26.34 1.76
C TYR A 551 7.60 -27.64 2.55
N LEU A 552 6.34 -28.02 2.81
CA LEU A 552 6.01 -29.25 3.55
C LEU A 552 6.53 -30.51 2.83
N LEU A 553 6.48 -30.54 1.50
CA LEU A 553 7.05 -31.62 0.70
C LEU A 553 8.56 -31.76 0.90
N PHE A 554 9.31 -30.66 1.05
CA PHE A 554 10.74 -30.71 1.33
C PHE A 554 11.06 -30.89 2.82
N ALA A 555 10.19 -30.41 3.70
CA ALA A 555 10.42 -30.43 5.14
C ALA A 555 10.42 -31.84 5.74
N GLN A 556 9.81 -32.84 5.08
CA GLN A 556 9.83 -34.23 5.53
C GLN A 556 11.24 -34.86 5.62
N TRP A 557 12.25 -34.25 4.98
CA TRP A 557 13.64 -34.71 5.02
C TRP A 557 14.50 -33.95 6.04
N LEU A 558 13.89 -33.05 6.82
CA LEU A 558 14.55 -32.35 7.91
C LEU A 558 14.12 -32.99 9.24
N PRO A 559 14.93 -32.90 10.30
CA PRO A 559 14.47 -33.21 11.65
C PRO A 559 13.25 -32.35 12.01
N LEU A 560 12.26 -32.94 12.70
CA LEU A 560 10.98 -32.28 13.03
C LEU A 560 11.14 -30.88 13.66
N VAL A 561 12.09 -30.74 14.60
CA VAL A 561 12.36 -29.45 15.26
C VAL A 561 12.91 -28.42 14.28
N ILE A 562 13.75 -28.85 13.33
CA ILE A 562 14.29 -27.97 12.31
C ILE A 562 13.17 -27.57 11.34
N ALA A 563 12.40 -28.54 10.84
CA ALA A 563 11.26 -28.31 9.96
C ALA A 563 10.19 -27.38 10.58
N PHE A 564 9.85 -27.55 11.86
CA PHE A 564 8.94 -26.64 12.53
C PHE A 564 9.59 -25.27 12.77
N GLY A 565 10.84 -25.25 13.25
CA GLY A 565 11.57 -24.04 13.61
C GLY A 565 11.79 -23.10 12.43
N THR A 566 12.15 -23.63 11.25
CA THR A 566 12.35 -22.81 10.05
C THR A 566 11.05 -22.17 9.58
N TYR A 567 9.93 -22.89 9.61
CA TYR A 567 8.61 -22.32 9.33
C TYR A 567 8.22 -21.27 10.38
N PHE A 568 8.37 -21.60 11.67
CA PHE A 568 8.02 -20.72 12.76
C PHE A 568 8.78 -19.38 12.70
N ILE A 569 10.08 -19.40 12.43
CA ILE A 569 10.92 -18.19 12.43
C ILE A 569 10.80 -17.43 11.12
N PHE A 570 11.07 -18.09 9.99
CA PHE A 570 11.28 -17.41 8.70
C PHE A 570 9.99 -17.10 7.95
N HIS A 571 8.89 -17.74 8.33
CA HIS A 571 7.58 -17.48 7.75
C HIS A 571 6.64 -16.85 8.78
N HIS A 572 6.26 -17.57 9.83
CA HIS A 572 5.22 -17.11 10.76
C HIS A 572 5.64 -15.87 11.57
N SER A 573 6.73 -15.97 12.32
CA SER A 573 7.25 -14.88 13.17
C SER A 573 7.63 -13.66 12.34
N TYR A 574 8.26 -13.87 11.17
CA TYR A 574 8.60 -12.80 10.23
C TYR A 574 7.36 -12.04 9.74
N GLN A 575 6.28 -12.75 9.39
CA GLN A 575 5.02 -12.11 8.99
C GLN A 575 4.35 -11.38 10.15
N GLY A 576 4.29 -11.99 11.34
CA GLY A 576 3.78 -11.35 12.56
C GLY A 576 4.52 -10.05 12.85
N TRP A 577 5.86 -10.08 12.80
CA TRP A 577 6.70 -8.90 12.95
C TRP A 577 6.42 -7.83 11.88
N SER A 578 6.29 -8.23 10.62
CA SER A 578 5.95 -7.32 9.51
C SER A 578 4.59 -6.66 9.71
N HIS A 579 3.58 -7.40 10.19
CA HIS A 579 2.26 -6.88 10.50
C HIS A 579 2.28 -5.85 11.64
N LEU A 580 3.03 -6.15 12.72
CA LEU A 580 3.22 -5.23 13.84
C LEU A 580 3.93 -3.97 13.40
N ARG A 581 5.03 -4.10 12.64
CA ARG A 581 5.78 -2.97 12.08
C ARG A 581 4.90 -2.06 11.23
N ALA A 582 4.16 -2.64 10.30
CA ALA A 582 3.26 -1.89 9.42
C ALA A 582 2.11 -1.22 10.18
N SER A 583 1.68 -1.77 11.32
CA SER A 583 0.56 -1.22 12.10
C SER A 583 1.00 -0.18 13.12
N LEU A 584 2.19 -0.32 13.69
CA LEU A 584 2.72 0.61 14.69
C LEU A 584 3.46 1.78 14.04
N GLY A 585 3.80 1.69 12.75
CA GLY A 585 4.53 2.73 12.03
C GLY A 585 5.96 2.94 12.54
N GLN A 586 6.50 1.95 13.26
CA GLN A 586 7.84 1.99 13.84
C GLN A 586 8.83 1.22 12.95
N ASP A 587 10.11 1.58 13.02
CA ASP A 587 11.16 0.79 12.39
C ASP A 587 11.48 -0.48 13.21
N ASN A 588 12.31 -1.37 12.65
CA ASN A 588 12.67 -2.62 13.33
C ASN A 588 13.44 -2.39 14.64
N VAL A 589 14.22 -1.31 14.74
CA VAL A 589 15.07 -1.04 15.92
C VAL A 589 14.21 -0.59 17.08
N ALA A 590 13.27 0.31 16.83
CA ALA A 590 12.30 0.78 17.81
C ALA A 590 11.43 -0.38 18.33
N LEU A 591 10.93 -1.24 17.43
CA LEU A 591 10.16 -2.42 17.83
C LEU A 591 10.99 -3.37 18.69
N PHE A 592 12.22 -3.67 18.28
CA PHE A 592 13.09 -4.58 19.05
C PHE A 592 13.40 -4.04 20.45
N LYS A 593 13.62 -2.73 20.59
CA LYS A 593 13.78 -2.07 21.90
C LYS A 593 12.54 -2.24 22.78
N ASN A 594 11.34 -2.12 22.21
CA ASN A 594 10.08 -2.32 22.95
C ASN A 594 9.85 -3.78 23.34
N ALA A 595 10.31 -4.72 22.52
CA ALA A 595 10.24 -6.16 22.80
C ALA A 595 11.23 -6.61 23.89
N LEU A 596 12.36 -5.90 24.06
CA LEU A 596 13.49 -6.33 24.87
C LEU A 596 13.15 -6.77 26.32
N PRO A 597 12.32 -6.04 27.09
CA PRO A 597 12.00 -6.45 28.46
C PRO A 597 11.32 -7.82 28.54
N PHE A 598 10.40 -8.11 27.63
CA PHE A 598 9.72 -9.41 27.57
C PHE A 598 10.59 -10.49 26.95
N ASN A 599 11.49 -10.16 26.03
CA ASN A 599 12.49 -11.12 25.53
C ASN A 599 13.39 -11.63 26.67
N VAL A 600 13.92 -10.69 27.47
CA VAL A 600 14.75 -11.02 28.64
C VAL A 600 13.94 -11.80 29.67
N GLY A 601 12.70 -11.39 29.93
CA GLY A 601 11.80 -12.09 30.83
C GLY A 601 11.51 -13.54 30.38
N ALA A 602 11.20 -13.75 29.10
CA ALA A 602 10.95 -15.07 28.54
C ALA A 602 12.19 -15.97 28.63
N LEU A 603 13.38 -15.45 28.32
CA LEU A 603 14.63 -16.20 28.47
C LEU A 603 14.89 -16.58 29.93
N ALA A 604 14.72 -15.64 30.86
CA ALA A 604 14.89 -15.90 32.29
C ALA A 604 13.91 -16.96 32.80
N LEU A 605 12.64 -16.90 32.39
CA LEU A 605 11.63 -17.90 32.74
C LEU A 605 11.98 -19.29 32.20
N PHE A 606 12.44 -19.38 30.95
CA PHE A 606 12.85 -20.66 30.37
C PHE A 606 14.04 -21.25 31.13
N LEU A 607 15.10 -20.45 31.33
CA LEU A 607 16.32 -20.90 32.02
C LEU A 607 16.06 -21.33 33.46
N PHE A 608 15.14 -20.67 34.16
CA PHE A 608 14.88 -20.94 35.57
C PHE A 608 13.86 -22.07 35.81
N PHE A 609 12.79 -22.14 35.01
CA PHE A 609 11.67 -23.07 35.26
C PHE A 609 11.63 -24.30 34.34
N PHE A 610 12.25 -24.24 33.16
CA PHE A 610 12.10 -25.27 32.13
C PHE A 610 13.41 -25.95 31.73
N LEU A 611 14.53 -25.23 31.76
CA LEU A 611 15.83 -25.84 31.46
C LEU A 611 16.24 -26.77 32.62
N ASN A 612 16.45 -28.04 32.29
CA ASN A 612 17.03 -29.00 33.22
C ASN A 612 18.44 -29.41 32.74
N PRO A 613 19.52 -28.85 33.32
CA PRO A 613 20.90 -29.15 32.91
C PRO A 613 21.30 -30.62 33.04
N GLN A 614 20.56 -31.41 33.84
CA GLN A 614 20.81 -32.84 34.06
C GLN A 614 19.97 -33.73 33.12
N ALA A 615 19.02 -33.16 32.38
CA ALA A 615 18.19 -33.91 31.45
C ALA A 615 18.85 -34.07 30.07
N SER A 616 18.40 -35.08 29.31
CA SER A 616 18.85 -35.25 27.92
C SER A 616 18.44 -34.05 27.05
N PHE A 617 19.08 -33.92 25.89
CA PHE A 617 18.74 -32.88 24.93
C PHE A 617 17.27 -32.98 24.50
N GLU A 618 16.79 -34.19 24.19
CA GLU A 618 15.41 -34.44 23.77
C GLU A 618 14.42 -34.06 24.85
N LYS A 619 14.71 -34.36 26.12
CA LYS A 619 13.84 -33.97 27.24
C LYS A 619 13.77 -32.45 27.39
N ASN A 620 14.90 -31.75 27.26
CA ASN A 620 14.92 -30.28 27.27
C ASN A 620 14.18 -29.67 26.07
N ILE A 621 14.24 -30.29 24.89
CA ILE A 621 13.44 -29.91 23.72
C ILE A 621 11.94 -30.13 23.97
N SER A 622 11.54 -31.23 24.62
CA SER A 622 10.16 -31.45 25.03
C SER A 622 9.69 -30.39 26.05
N LEU A 623 10.53 -30.01 27.01
CA LEU A 623 10.20 -28.94 27.97
C LEU A 623 10.12 -27.57 27.30
N LEU A 624 10.97 -27.31 26.29
CA LEU A 624 10.85 -26.11 25.44
C LEU A 624 9.49 -26.06 24.72
N PHE A 625 8.96 -27.20 24.28
CA PHE A 625 7.63 -27.26 23.67
C PHE A 625 6.51 -26.87 24.66
N VAL A 626 6.59 -27.34 25.92
CA VAL A 626 5.68 -26.90 27.00
C VAL A 626 5.81 -25.40 27.26
N PHE A 627 7.04 -24.89 27.33
CA PHE A 627 7.30 -23.47 27.52
C PHE A 627 6.71 -22.62 26.38
N ILE A 628 6.94 -23.01 25.13
CA ILE A 628 6.38 -22.35 23.94
C ILE A 628 4.85 -22.37 24.01
N SER A 629 4.23 -23.49 24.40
CA SER A 629 2.78 -23.57 24.60
C SER A 629 2.27 -22.52 25.60
N CYS A 630 2.98 -22.36 26.73
CA CYS A 630 2.63 -21.41 27.78
C CYS A 630 2.74 -19.95 27.31
N ILE A 631 3.85 -19.56 26.66
CA ILE A 631 4.04 -18.18 26.18
C ILE A 631 3.16 -17.86 24.96
N SER A 632 2.81 -18.86 24.15
CA SER A 632 2.05 -18.66 22.91
C SER A 632 0.58 -18.36 23.19
N PHE A 633 -0.03 -18.92 24.23
CA PHE A 633 -1.45 -18.70 24.51
C PHE A 633 -1.84 -17.22 24.72
N PRO A 634 -1.20 -16.46 25.64
CA PRO A 634 -1.49 -15.03 25.78
C PRO A 634 -1.17 -14.25 24.50
N HIS A 635 -0.16 -14.65 23.74
CA HIS A 635 0.16 -14.04 22.45
C HIS A 635 -0.93 -14.24 21.40
N ILE A 636 -1.40 -15.46 21.24
CA ILE A 636 -2.46 -15.82 20.31
C ILE A 636 -3.73 -15.06 20.66
N PHE A 637 -4.04 -14.92 21.95
CA PHE A 637 -5.16 -14.09 22.41
C PHE A 637 -4.98 -12.62 22.00
N CYS A 638 -3.80 -12.04 22.22
CA CYS A 638 -3.51 -10.66 21.87
C CYS A 638 -3.58 -10.42 20.36
N MET A 639 -2.95 -11.28 19.58
CA MET A 639 -2.93 -11.20 18.11
C MET A 639 -4.30 -11.44 17.49
N HIS A 640 -5.09 -12.38 18.03
CA HIS A 640 -6.46 -12.57 17.57
C HIS A 640 -7.29 -11.30 17.79
N ARG A 641 -7.19 -10.67 18.96
CA ARG A 641 -7.87 -9.40 19.23
C ARG A 641 -7.34 -8.27 18.36
N PHE A 642 -6.04 -8.25 18.06
CA PHE A 642 -5.43 -7.29 17.14
C PHE A 642 -5.93 -7.46 15.70
N TYR A 643 -6.03 -8.69 15.20
CA TYR A 643 -6.62 -8.95 13.88
C TYR A 643 -8.13 -8.69 13.86
N ALA A 644 -8.84 -9.03 14.94
CA ALA A 644 -10.27 -8.79 15.10
C ALA A 644 -10.58 -7.30 15.23
N SER A 645 -9.76 -6.51 15.93
CA SER A 645 -9.89 -5.05 16.00
C SER A 645 -9.64 -4.43 14.63
N ARG A 646 -8.64 -4.90 13.88
CA ARG A 646 -8.43 -4.50 12.49
C ARG A 646 -9.62 -4.84 11.61
N ARG A 647 -10.14 -6.07 11.67
CA ARG A 647 -11.36 -6.49 10.98
C ARG A 647 -12.56 -5.65 11.43
N LYS A 648 -12.63 -5.27 12.72
CA LYS A 648 -13.66 -4.39 13.30
C LYS A 648 -13.51 -2.96 12.84
N THR A 649 -12.39 -2.26 12.88
CA THR A 649 -12.24 -0.93 12.22
C THR A 649 -12.62 -1.00 10.74
N GLN A 650 -12.28 -2.11 10.08
CA GLN A 650 -12.67 -2.37 8.70
C GLN A 650 -14.17 -2.70 8.54
N LYS A 651 -14.84 -3.20 9.59
CA LYS A 651 -16.25 -3.58 9.67
C LYS A 651 -17.13 -2.58 10.41
N THR A 652 -16.65 -1.70 11.26
CA THR A 652 -17.35 -0.59 11.92
C THR A 652 -17.32 0.59 10.99
N GLY A 653 -16.25 0.76 10.19
CA GLY A 653 -16.39 1.44 8.91
C GLY A 653 -17.47 0.84 8.01
N ASP A 654 -17.75 -0.48 8.07
CA ASP A 654 -18.86 -1.12 7.33
C ASP A 654 -20.21 -1.19 8.10
N ALA A 655 -20.23 -1.07 9.43
CA ALA A 655 -21.36 -1.38 10.31
C ALA A 655 -21.89 -0.15 11.06
N PHE A 656 -21.12 0.92 11.19
CA PHE A 656 -21.74 2.25 11.32
C PHE A 656 -22.60 2.49 10.08
N LEU A 657 -22.12 2.09 8.90
CA LEU A 657 -22.86 2.13 7.64
C LEU A 657 -24.03 1.13 7.53
N SER A 658 -24.00 0.00 8.25
CA SER A 658 -25.08 -1.01 8.20
C SER A 658 -26.04 -0.99 9.39
N ALA A 659 -25.70 -0.34 10.52
CA ALA A 659 -26.56 -0.20 11.69
C ALA A 659 -27.22 1.19 11.77
N SER A 660 -26.79 2.14 10.94
CA SER A 660 -27.54 3.36 10.62
C SER A 660 -28.41 3.22 9.36
N SER A 661 -28.72 1.97 8.94
CA SER A 661 -29.51 1.66 7.74
C SER A 661 -30.98 1.97 7.86
#